data_AF-A0AAE0X9M8-F1
#
_entry.id   AF-A0AAE0X9M8-F1
#
_cell.length_a   1.000
_cell.length_b   1.000
_cell.length_c   1.000
_cell.angle_alpha   90.00
_cell.angle_beta   90.00
_cell.angle_gamma   90.00
#
_symmetry.space_group_name_H-M   'P 1'
#
loop_
_entity.id
_entity.type
_entity.pdbx_description
1 polymer ?
#
loop_
_entity_poly.entity_id
_entity_poly.type
_entity_poly.pdbx_seq_one_letter_code
_entity_poly.pdbx_strand_id
1 'polypeptide(L)'
;MADQKPHISFIGLGAMGFGMATHLVKQGYTVTGFDVWGPTLERFRAAGGLTATKPAEAVAGKDFSVFMVATAQQAQAALFDGPDAALPALPQGAVVLLCSTVPCDYVQSLQKDLISAGRGDILLVDSPVSGGAARAADGTLSIMAGMSDAALEKARPLLAELADPSKLYIVQGGIGAGSNMKMVHQVLAACQILAASEAMGFAEHLGLDLAKTKDAVLASDAWNWMFEHRTPRMLTQFQPIASAILIIMKDTSIITAEARRSGFPSLLTSTAEQVYFTGIGRGFGPDDDSSLIRLYTEGKGKMGPLRGLAESEEAKLFLVLDLLKGILLCSAAESLAFANAVGLDLDQVFELCINAAGGSKMLQTFGPEIITAFRDGTAGKGWAVKDGGVGLEEIAEKLQVAVEEGQRLKAPLFLGNQAYNITRLALQSGTEALAAGAVVKRACLFQEASTRSRGVLLLFRCLVFRNPRNTTPRNMEEVTRRHFFLHGRPEGNRIEEKKCHWCQIRSFKTHETLPISIVNTTGDGEVLNPEFRFIDKSIISPDVPVAEDSFRVGCDCGDDEDCMYSTCHCLDEMAPDSDEDDDDIGPGPRPRRKRFAYHSHGVKAGMLRSRILHSREPIYECHHGCSCSLQCPNRVVERGRTVPLQIFRTEDRGWGVRCPVEIKKGQFVDRYLGEIITADEANTRRKESTVARRKDVYLFALDKFYDPESPDPLLAAPPVEVDGEFMSGPTRFINHSCDPNMRIFARVGDHADKHIHDLALFAIRDIPKNEELTFDYVDGQVELDQGANNPSKMTKCLCGTDKCRGFLW
;
A
#
# COMPACT_ATOMS: atom_id res chain seq x y z
N MET A 1 -13.06 22.58 48.33
CA MET A 1 -13.80 22.52 47.06
C MET A 1 -13.28 21.29 46.34
N ALA A 2 -14.12 20.32 45.99
CA ALA A 2 -13.64 19.20 45.18
C ALA A 2 -13.11 19.78 43.86
N ASP A 3 -11.87 19.45 43.49
CA ASP A 3 -11.29 19.93 42.22
C ASP A 3 -12.25 19.58 41.08
N GLN A 4 -12.68 20.59 40.35
CA GLN A 4 -13.61 20.44 39.24
C GLN A 4 -12.92 19.63 38.14
N LYS A 5 -13.50 18.48 37.75
CA LYS A 5 -12.94 17.64 36.68
C LYS A 5 -12.86 18.44 35.36
N PRO A 6 -11.77 18.29 34.58
CA PRO A 6 -11.58 19.05 33.34
C PRO A 6 -12.64 18.67 32.31
N HIS A 7 -12.91 19.58 31.38
CA HIS A 7 -13.77 19.31 30.23
C HIS A 7 -12.98 18.54 29.17
N ILE A 8 -13.56 17.46 28.65
CA ILE A 8 -12.91 16.55 27.71
C ILE A 8 -13.62 16.63 26.36
N SER A 9 -12.86 16.70 25.28
CA SER A 9 -13.38 16.43 23.94
C SER A 9 -13.14 14.97 23.55
N PHE A 10 -14.08 14.39 22.81
CA PHE A 10 -14.01 13.00 22.38
C PHE A 10 -14.37 12.86 20.91
N ILE A 11 -13.38 12.57 20.07
CA ILE A 11 -13.52 12.40 18.62
C ILE A 11 -13.57 10.90 18.31
N GLY A 12 -14.70 10.44 17.77
CA GLY A 12 -14.98 9.04 17.48
C GLY A 12 -15.77 8.35 18.60
N LEU A 13 -17.03 8.04 18.33
CA LEU A 13 -18.00 7.40 19.23
C LEU A 13 -18.44 6.03 18.68
N GLY A 14 -17.53 5.34 17.99
CA GLY A 14 -17.68 3.91 17.67
C GLY A 14 -17.70 3.02 18.93
N ALA A 15 -17.66 1.69 18.75
CA ALA A 15 -17.83 0.75 19.88
C ALA A 15 -16.89 1.01 21.08
N MET A 16 -15.59 1.24 20.82
CA MET A 16 -14.61 1.58 21.86
C MET A 16 -14.80 2.99 22.40
N GLY A 17 -14.90 3.98 21.49
CA GLY A 17 -14.99 5.39 21.85
C GLY A 17 -16.24 5.72 22.68
N PHE A 18 -17.38 5.12 22.32
CA PHE A 18 -18.62 5.27 23.08
C PHE A 18 -18.48 4.73 24.52
N GLY A 19 -17.85 3.57 24.70
CA GLY A 19 -17.59 3.01 26.03
C GLY A 19 -16.74 3.94 26.88
N MET A 20 -15.62 4.41 26.34
CA MET A 20 -14.72 5.34 27.03
C MET A 20 -15.38 6.68 27.37
N ALA A 21 -16.06 7.29 26.40
CA ALA A 21 -16.71 8.58 26.59
C ALA A 21 -17.83 8.51 27.65
N THR A 22 -18.64 7.45 27.63
CA THR A 22 -19.69 7.25 28.63
C THR A 22 -19.15 6.89 30.00
N HIS A 23 -18.02 6.18 30.09
CA HIS A 23 -17.31 6.00 31.36
C HIS A 23 -16.90 7.35 31.96
N LEU A 24 -16.26 8.23 31.17
CA LEU A 24 -15.89 9.57 31.63
C LEU A 24 -17.10 10.38 32.11
N VAL A 25 -18.24 10.33 31.41
CA VAL A 25 -19.48 10.98 31.87
C VAL A 25 -19.92 10.43 33.23
N LYS A 26 -19.93 9.10 33.42
CA LYS A 26 -20.27 8.47 34.72
C LYS A 26 -19.34 8.89 35.84
N GLN A 27 -18.06 9.10 35.54
CA GLN A 27 -17.06 9.57 36.49
C GLN A 27 -17.15 11.08 36.77
N GLY A 28 -18.12 11.80 36.19
CA GLY A 28 -18.39 13.21 36.46
C GLY A 28 -17.60 14.18 35.59
N TYR A 29 -16.96 13.74 34.50
CA TYR A 29 -16.37 14.64 33.51
C TYR A 29 -17.47 15.24 32.62
N THR A 30 -17.29 16.51 32.22
CA THR A 30 -18.08 17.08 31.13
C THR A 30 -17.44 16.71 29.80
N VAL A 31 -18.09 15.84 29.03
CA VAL A 31 -17.55 15.32 27.76
C VAL A 31 -18.34 15.85 26.57
N THR A 32 -17.64 16.46 25.61
CA THR A 32 -18.21 16.86 24.31
C THR A 32 -17.73 15.90 23.22
N GLY A 33 -18.65 15.09 22.69
CA GLY A 33 -18.38 14.08 21.68
C GLY A 33 -18.65 14.56 20.26
N PHE A 34 -17.86 14.10 19.30
CA PHE A 34 -18.12 14.20 17.87
C PHE A 34 -17.93 12.83 17.20
N ASP A 35 -18.80 12.52 16.26
CA ASP A 35 -18.73 11.35 15.38
C ASP A 35 -19.39 11.71 14.06
N VAL A 36 -18.91 11.12 12.96
CA VAL A 36 -19.48 11.36 11.62
C VAL A 36 -20.87 10.73 11.46
N TRP A 37 -21.22 9.77 12.32
CA TRP A 37 -22.48 9.05 12.28
C TRP A 37 -23.50 9.64 13.26
N GLY A 38 -24.47 10.39 12.77
CA GLY A 38 -25.49 11.07 13.60
C GLY A 38 -26.14 10.19 14.70
N PRO A 39 -26.55 8.94 14.43
CA PRO A 39 -27.14 8.08 15.45
C PRO A 39 -26.25 7.79 16.67
N THR A 40 -24.91 7.78 16.56
CA THR A 40 -24.03 7.60 17.73
C THR A 40 -24.01 8.85 18.61
N LEU A 41 -24.10 10.05 18.01
CA LEU A 41 -24.25 11.30 18.74
C LEU A 41 -25.55 11.33 19.54
N GLU A 42 -26.67 10.94 18.93
CA GLU A 42 -27.96 10.89 19.63
C GLU A 42 -27.94 9.93 20.82
N ARG A 43 -27.34 8.75 20.63
CA ARG A 43 -27.13 7.78 21.69
C ARG A 43 -26.21 8.32 22.80
N PHE A 44 -25.18 9.10 22.45
CA PHE A 44 -24.24 9.66 23.43
C PHE A 44 -24.89 10.78 24.24
N ARG A 45 -25.68 11.63 23.59
CA ARG A 45 -26.52 12.65 24.23
C ARG A 45 -27.50 12.03 25.23
N ALA A 46 -28.15 10.93 24.85
CA ALA A 46 -29.01 10.16 25.75
C ALA A 46 -28.27 9.55 26.95
N ALA A 47 -26.96 9.27 26.80
CA ALA A 47 -26.09 8.78 27.87
C ALA A 47 -25.53 9.90 28.77
N GLY A 48 -25.95 11.16 28.58
CA GLY A 48 -25.55 12.32 29.39
C GLY A 48 -24.34 13.09 28.87
N GLY A 49 -23.82 12.75 27.69
CA GLY A 49 -22.76 13.50 27.02
C GLY A 49 -23.26 14.75 26.30
N LEU A 50 -22.38 15.72 26.07
CA LEU A 50 -22.61 16.82 25.14
C LEU A 50 -22.15 16.39 23.74
N THR A 51 -22.73 16.95 22.69
CA THR A 51 -22.39 16.62 21.30
C THR A 51 -22.04 17.88 20.51
N ALA A 52 -21.09 17.74 19.60
CA ALA A 52 -20.73 18.74 18.60
C ALA A 52 -21.07 18.24 17.20
N THR A 53 -21.24 19.16 16.25
CA THR A 53 -21.51 18.81 14.84
C THR A 53 -20.23 18.74 14.01
N LYS A 54 -19.12 19.22 14.56
CA LYS A 54 -17.82 19.35 13.89
C LYS A 54 -16.67 19.07 14.87
N PRO A 55 -15.50 18.58 14.40
CA PRO A 55 -14.32 18.39 15.25
C PRO A 55 -13.87 19.68 15.97
N ALA A 56 -13.82 20.83 15.27
CA ALA A 56 -13.46 22.12 15.85
C ALA A 56 -14.31 22.50 17.08
N GLU A 57 -15.63 22.31 16.98
CA GLU A 57 -16.58 22.61 18.06
C GLU A 57 -16.36 21.70 19.28
N ALA A 58 -16.07 20.41 19.03
CA ALA A 58 -15.82 19.44 20.07
C ALA A 58 -14.60 19.83 20.91
N VAL A 59 -13.51 20.26 20.27
CA VAL A 59 -12.23 20.55 20.94
C VAL A 59 -12.10 21.97 21.50
N ALA A 60 -12.90 22.93 21.02
CA ALA A 60 -12.82 24.34 21.41
C ALA A 60 -12.92 24.55 22.93
N GLY A 61 -11.84 25.05 23.55
CA GLY A 61 -11.77 25.34 24.99
C GLY A 61 -11.63 24.11 25.90
N LYS A 62 -11.23 22.93 25.37
CA LYS A 62 -11.00 21.71 26.15
C LYS A 62 -9.51 21.41 26.21
N ASP A 63 -8.96 21.28 27.41
CA ASP A 63 -7.53 21.00 27.62
C ASP A 63 -7.12 19.59 27.21
N PHE A 64 -8.08 18.66 27.13
CA PHE A 64 -7.87 17.27 26.78
C PHE A 64 -8.78 16.87 25.63
N SER A 65 -8.20 16.25 24.61
CA SER A 65 -8.90 15.76 23.44
C SER A 65 -8.53 14.31 23.15
N VAL A 66 -9.51 13.41 23.23
CA VAL A 66 -9.32 11.98 22.96
C VAL A 66 -9.76 11.66 21.55
N PHE A 67 -8.89 11.02 20.77
CA PHE A 67 -9.15 10.57 19.40
C PHE A 67 -9.22 9.04 19.38
N MET A 68 -10.43 8.50 19.21
CA MET A 68 -10.72 7.07 19.12
C MET A 68 -11.48 6.77 17.82
N VAL A 69 -10.75 6.85 16.72
CA VAL A 69 -11.22 6.57 15.36
C VAL A 69 -10.59 5.27 14.85
N ALA A 70 -11.03 4.76 13.70
CA ALA A 70 -10.61 3.44 13.24
C ALA A 70 -9.22 3.45 12.57
N THR A 71 -8.88 4.52 11.84
CA THR A 71 -7.69 4.58 10.99
C THR A 71 -6.87 5.86 11.17
N ALA A 72 -5.61 5.82 10.74
CA ALA A 72 -4.73 6.99 10.69
C ALA A 72 -5.31 8.11 9.82
N GLN A 73 -5.91 7.76 8.68
CA GLN A 73 -6.55 8.72 7.76
C GLN A 73 -7.72 9.45 8.44
N GLN A 74 -8.55 8.75 9.22
CA GLN A 74 -9.64 9.39 9.96
C GLN A 74 -9.10 10.33 11.06
N ALA A 75 -8.01 9.95 11.72
CA ALA A 75 -7.38 10.79 12.74
C ALA A 75 -6.76 12.05 12.10
N GLN A 76 -6.08 11.90 10.96
CA GLN A 76 -5.51 13.00 10.19
C GLN A 76 -6.62 13.96 9.74
N ALA A 77 -7.67 13.42 9.13
CA ALA A 77 -8.77 14.22 8.61
C ALA A 77 -9.49 15.00 9.71
N ALA A 78 -9.80 14.35 10.84
CA ALA A 78 -10.43 15.03 11.98
C ALA A 78 -9.53 16.14 12.57
N LEU A 79 -8.21 15.98 12.51
CA LEU A 79 -7.27 16.94 13.08
C LEU A 79 -6.94 18.11 12.14
N PHE A 80 -6.75 17.87 10.84
CA PHE A 80 -6.21 18.86 9.90
C PHE A 80 -7.12 19.26 8.73
N ASP A 81 -8.09 18.43 8.33
CA ASP A 81 -8.73 18.61 7.03
C ASP A 81 -9.92 19.59 7.09
N GLY A 82 -9.87 20.60 6.21
CA GLY A 82 -10.94 21.55 6.02
C GLY A 82 -11.06 22.64 7.10
N PRO A 83 -12.02 23.57 6.93
CA PRO A 83 -12.21 24.70 7.85
C PRO A 83 -12.73 24.27 9.23
N ASP A 84 -13.28 23.07 9.35
CA ASP A 84 -13.92 22.53 10.55
C ASP A 84 -13.01 21.56 11.34
N ALA A 85 -11.73 21.46 10.96
CA ALA A 85 -10.73 20.61 11.59
C ALA A 85 -10.50 20.94 13.07
N ALA A 86 -10.08 19.97 13.87
CA ALA A 86 -9.85 20.19 15.30
C ALA A 86 -8.64 21.12 15.58
N LEU A 87 -7.55 21.03 14.82
CA LEU A 87 -6.30 21.70 15.16
C LEU A 87 -6.40 23.22 15.37
N PRO A 88 -7.08 24.00 14.51
CA PRO A 88 -7.20 25.45 14.70
C PRO A 88 -7.96 25.84 15.99
N ALA A 89 -8.84 24.97 16.48
CA ALA A 89 -9.68 25.23 17.65
C ALA A 89 -9.12 24.67 18.96
N LEU A 90 -8.05 23.87 18.93
CA LEU A 90 -7.41 23.35 20.14
C LEU A 90 -6.80 24.50 20.97
N PRO A 91 -7.05 24.56 22.29
CA PRO A 91 -6.44 25.57 23.14
C PRO A 91 -4.92 25.41 23.21
N GLN A 92 -4.23 26.47 23.65
CA GLN A 92 -2.78 26.44 23.82
C GLN A 92 -2.39 25.41 24.89
N GLY A 93 -1.40 24.56 24.58
CA GLY A 93 -0.93 23.51 25.48
C GLY A 93 -1.93 22.35 25.68
N ALA A 94 -2.89 22.18 24.76
CA ALA A 94 -3.84 21.07 24.80
C ALA A 94 -3.12 19.70 24.75
N VAL A 95 -3.69 18.71 25.42
CA VAL A 95 -3.27 17.31 25.34
C VAL A 95 -4.14 16.58 24.34
N VAL A 96 -3.51 15.95 23.34
CA VAL A 96 -4.20 15.13 22.35
C VAL A 96 -3.83 13.66 22.59
N LEU A 97 -4.79 12.86 23.01
CA LEU A 97 -4.63 11.42 23.22
C LEU A 97 -5.08 10.69 21.96
N LEU A 98 -4.13 10.16 21.20
CA LEU A 98 -4.43 9.29 20.07
C LEU A 98 -4.52 7.85 20.57
N CYS A 99 -5.75 7.34 20.69
CA CYS A 99 -6.01 6.02 21.27
C CYS A 99 -6.28 4.93 20.22
N SER A 100 -6.12 5.28 18.94
CA SER A 100 -6.38 4.41 17.79
C SER A 100 -5.18 3.50 17.54
N THR A 101 -5.42 2.28 17.03
CA THR A 101 -4.31 1.44 16.52
C THR A 101 -3.92 1.95 15.12
N VAL A 102 -2.74 2.55 15.03
CA VAL A 102 -2.21 3.21 13.83
C VAL A 102 -0.72 2.87 13.64
N PRO A 103 -0.16 3.10 12.45
CA PRO A 103 1.28 2.97 12.23
C PRO A 103 2.11 3.90 13.13
N CYS A 104 3.27 3.42 13.59
CA CYS A 104 4.19 4.21 14.42
C CYS A 104 4.73 5.44 13.69
N ASP A 105 5.06 5.29 12.40
CA ASP A 105 5.55 6.38 11.55
C ASP A 105 4.51 7.48 11.34
N TYR A 106 3.22 7.12 11.26
CA TYR A 106 2.12 8.08 11.25
C TYR A 106 2.07 8.93 12.52
N VAL A 107 2.18 8.33 13.73
CA VAL A 107 2.13 9.14 14.96
C VAL A 107 3.38 10.03 15.09
N GLN A 108 4.52 9.56 14.59
CA GLN A 108 5.74 10.37 14.50
C GLN A 108 5.61 11.50 13.47
N SER A 109 4.94 11.29 12.34
CA SER A 109 4.65 12.36 11.38
C SER A 109 3.67 13.37 11.95
N LEU A 110 2.64 12.90 12.67
CA LEU A 110 1.67 13.75 13.35
C LEU A 110 2.33 14.78 14.26
N GLN A 111 3.35 14.38 15.03
CA GLN A 111 4.11 15.31 15.86
C GLN A 111 4.86 16.38 15.02
N LYS A 112 5.43 15.99 13.87
CA LYS A 112 6.12 16.91 12.96
C LYS A 112 5.14 17.87 12.29
N ASP A 113 3.95 17.39 11.95
CA ASP A 113 2.90 18.18 11.31
C ASP A 113 2.34 19.22 12.28
N LEU A 114 2.14 18.85 13.55
CA LEU A 114 1.78 19.79 14.62
C LEU A 114 2.80 20.93 14.76
N ILE A 115 4.09 20.60 14.78
CA ILE A 115 5.17 21.61 14.84
C ILE A 115 5.14 22.50 13.58
N SER A 116 5.00 21.90 12.40
CA SER A 116 4.98 22.62 11.11
C SER A 116 3.79 23.57 10.99
N ALA A 117 2.66 23.22 11.61
CA ALA A 117 1.47 24.06 11.73
C ALA A 117 1.60 25.17 12.80
N GLY A 118 2.77 25.35 13.42
CA GLY A 118 3.00 26.31 14.49
C GLY A 118 2.36 25.90 15.83
N ARG A 119 1.96 24.63 15.98
CA ARG A 119 1.31 24.06 17.15
C ARG A 119 2.19 23.06 17.90
N GLY A 120 3.49 23.36 17.97
CA GLY A 120 4.45 22.59 18.77
C GLY A 120 4.18 22.65 20.29
N ASP A 121 3.23 23.47 20.73
CA ASP A 121 2.71 23.54 22.09
C ASP A 121 1.80 22.36 22.46
N ILE A 122 1.23 21.65 21.47
CA ILE A 122 0.32 20.53 21.72
C ILE A 122 1.09 19.34 22.28
N LEU A 123 0.59 18.79 23.39
CA LEU A 123 1.14 17.61 24.05
C LEU A 123 0.47 16.36 23.47
N LEU A 124 1.09 15.77 22.45
CA LEU A 124 0.63 14.54 21.83
C LEU A 124 0.93 13.33 22.73
N VAL A 125 -0.03 12.42 22.84
CA VAL A 125 0.05 11.17 23.61
C VAL A 125 -0.35 10.01 22.71
N ASP A 126 0.64 9.20 22.29
CA ASP A 126 0.43 7.96 21.56
C ASP A 126 -0.03 6.88 22.55
N SER A 127 -1.34 6.62 22.63
CA SER A 127 -1.94 5.78 23.68
C SER A 127 -2.96 4.77 23.17
N PRO A 128 -2.62 3.94 22.17
CA PRO A 128 -3.50 2.87 21.72
C PRO A 128 -3.96 1.97 22.87
N VAL A 129 -5.15 1.41 22.72
CA VAL A 129 -5.81 0.65 23.79
C VAL A 129 -6.15 -0.79 23.40
N SER A 130 -6.43 -1.61 24.40
CA SER A 130 -6.88 -3.00 24.28
C SER A 130 -7.87 -3.34 25.40
N GLY A 131 -8.81 -4.24 25.14
CA GLY A 131 -9.80 -4.70 26.14
C GLY A 131 -11.25 -4.77 25.66
N GLY A 132 -11.56 -4.22 24.48
CA GLY A 132 -12.91 -4.23 23.91
C GLY A 132 -13.88 -3.25 24.58
N ALA A 133 -15.09 -3.15 24.01
CA ALA A 133 -16.08 -2.14 24.40
C ALA A 133 -16.55 -2.28 25.86
N ALA A 134 -16.57 -3.49 26.40
CA ALA A 134 -16.92 -3.74 27.81
C ALA A 134 -15.92 -3.08 28.76
N ARG A 135 -14.62 -3.39 28.62
CA ARG A 135 -13.57 -2.77 29.45
C ARG A 135 -13.43 -1.28 29.22
N ALA A 136 -13.74 -0.79 28.02
CA ALA A 136 -13.85 0.63 27.73
C ALA A 136 -14.95 1.31 28.57
N ALA A 137 -16.12 0.68 28.68
CA ALA A 137 -17.26 1.19 29.46
C ALA A 137 -17.05 1.14 30.98
N ASP A 138 -16.13 0.28 31.42
CA ASP A 138 -15.76 0.10 32.83
C ASP A 138 -14.51 0.91 33.23
N GLY A 139 -13.82 1.54 32.27
CA GLY A 139 -12.55 2.26 32.54
C GLY A 139 -11.40 1.34 32.92
N THR A 140 -11.41 0.10 32.46
CA THR A 140 -10.41 -0.93 32.83
C THR A 140 -9.57 -1.35 31.63
N LEU A 141 -9.33 -0.45 30.67
CA LEU A 141 -8.57 -0.77 29.46
C LEU A 141 -7.10 -1.09 29.79
N SER A 142 -6.48 -1.86 28.91
CA SER A 142 -5.03 -1.89 28.80
C SER A 142 -4.62 -0.75 27.87
N ILE A 143 -3.81 0.19 28.35
CA ILE A 143 -3.36 1.35 27.58
C ILE A 143 -1.84 1.27 27.41
N MET A 144 -1.37 1.36 26.18
CA MET A 144 0.06 1.35 25.82
C MET A 144 0.45 2.77 25.41
N ALA A 145 1.15 3.49 26.27
CA ALA A 145 1.26 4.94 26.19
C ALA A 145 2.72 5.40 26.01
N GLY A 146 3.04 5.96 24.84
CA GLY A 146 4.33 6.58 24.53
C GLY A 146 4.19 8.11 24.37
N MET A 147 4.99 8.88 25.09
CA MET A 147 4.92 10.36 25.08
C MET A 147 6.17 10.99 25.69
N SER A 148 6.25 12.33 25.70
CA SER A 148 7.26 13.07 26.46
C SER A 148 6.92 13.15 27.95
N ASP A 149 7.90 13.45 28.80
CA ASP A 149 7.67 13.60 30.25
C ASP A 149 6.64 14.70 30.57
N ALA A 150 6.68 15.82 29.85
CA ALA A 150 5.71 16.91 30.01
C ALA A 150 4.28 16.48 29.64
N ALA A 151 4.12 15.69 28.57
CA ALA A 151 2.82 15.13 28.21
C ALA A 151 2.36 14.10 29.24
N LEU A 152 3.27 13.26 29.76
CA LEU A 152 2.97 12.26 30.79
C LEU A 152 2.47 12.92 32.08
N GLU A 153 3.14 13.98 32.54
CA GLU A 153 2.75 14.72 33.75
C GLU A 153 1.30 15.20 33.66
N LYS A 154 0.91 15.79 32.52
CA LYS A 154 -0.44 16.32 32.31
C LYS A 154 -1.48 15.24 31.99
N ALA A 155 -1.13 14.21 31.24
CA ALA A 155 -2.06 13.18 30.76
C ALA A 155 -2.32 12.05 31.76
N ARG A 156 -1.40 11.81 32.72
CA ARG A 156 -1.47 10.67 33.65
C ARG A 156 -2.82 10.52 34.38
N PRO A 157 -3.46 11.59 34.91
CA PRO A 157 -4.76 11.44 35.58
C PRO A 157 -5.84 10.87 34.65
N LEU A 158 -5.92 11.37 33.41
CA LEU A 158 -6.91 10.91 32.43
C LEU A 158 -6.61 9.51 31.92
N LEU A 159 -5.33 9.17 31.70
CA LEU A 159 -4.91 7.82 31.35
C LEU A 159 -5.26 6.81 32.45
N ALA A 160 -5.05 7.17 33.72
CA ALA A 160 -5.38 6.33 34.87
C ALA A 160 -6.89 6.14 35.08
N GLU A 161 -7.72 7.14 34.71
CA GLU A 161 -9.18 7.02 34.77
C GLU A 161 -9.74 6.03 33.73
N LEU A 162 -9.04 5.87 32.60
CA LEU A 162 -9.46 5.01 31.48
C LEU A 162 -8.84 3.60 31.53
N ALA A 163 -7.82 3.39 32.35
CA ALA A 163 -7.04 2.16 32.41
C ALA A 163 -7.28 1.38 33.72
N ASP A 164 -7.15 0.06 33.63
CA ASP A 164 -6.89 -0.74 34.83
C ASP A 164 -5.53 -0.31 35.41
N PRO A 165 -5.40 -0.08 36.74
CA PRO A 165 -4.15 0.38 37.34
C PRO A 165 -2.93 -0.52 37.05
N SER A 166 -3.16 -1.83 36.88
CA SER A 166 -2.11 -2.80 36.54
C SER A 166 -1.83 -2.90 35.03
N LYS A 167 -2.59 -2.17 34.20
CA LYS A 167 -2.54 -2.28 32.73
C LYS A 167 -2.38 -0.93 32.03
N LEU A 168 -1.91 0.08 32.77
CA LEU A 168 -1.37 1.32 32.20
C LEU A 168 0.13 1.15 31.95
N TYR A 169 0.49 0.83 30.71
CA TYR A 169 1.87 0.61 30.29
C TYR A 169 2.45 1.92 29.75
N ILE A 170 3.37 2.54 30.49
CA ILE A 170 4.16 3.65 29.97
C ILE A 170 5.34 3.08 29.20
N VAL A 171 5.32 3.26 27.88
CA VAL A 171 6.27 2.64 26.96
C VAL A 171 7.41 3.60 26.69
N GLN A 172 8.63 3.16 26.97
CA GLN A 172 9.83 3.95 26.72
C GLN A 172 10.08 4.11 25.21
N GLY A 173 10.63 5.27 24.82
CA GLY A 173 10.89 5.58 23.40
C GLY A 173 10.10 6.77 22.84
N GLY A 174 9.19 7.35 23.63
CA GLY A 174 8.44 8.55 23.25
C GLY A 174 7.31 8.27 22.25
N ILE A 175 7.04 9.22 21.36
CA ILE A 175 5.97 9.09 20.35
C ILE A 175 6.27 7.95 19.38
N GLY A 176 5.27 7.08 19.18
CA GLY A 176 5.37 5.87 18.36
C GLY A 176 5.66 4.59 19.16
N ALA A 177 6.16 4.71 20.39
CA ALA A 177 6.44 3.55 21.24
C ALA A 177 5.15 2.82 21.68
N GLY A 178 4.09 3.57 21.98
CA GLY A 178 2.77 2.99 22.30
C GLY A 178 2.18 2.24 21.12
N SER A 179 2.25 2.84 19.93
CA SER A 179 1.85 2.24 18.66
C SER A 179 2.65 0.97 18.32
N ASN A 180 3.96 0.97 18.51
CA ASN A 180 4.79 -0.23 18.35
C ASN A 180 4.39 -1.34 19.33
N MET A 181 4.18 -1.00 20.61
CA MET A 181 3.76 -1.99 21.61
C MET A 181 2.40 -2.60 21.28
N LYS A 182 1.45 -1.77 20.84
CA LYS A 182 0.13 -2.25 20.38
C LYS A 182 0.25 -3.12 19.13
N MET A 183 1.09 -2.74 18.17
CA MET A 183 1.29 -3.51 16.94
C MET A 183 1.83 -4.91 17.25
N VAL A 184 2.85 -5.03 18.12
CA VAL A 184 3.38 -6.34 18.51
C VAL A 184 2.33 -7.17 19.27
N HIS A 185 1.54 -6.54 20.13
CA HIS A 185 0.39 -7.19 20.78
C HIS A 185 -0.61 -7.74 19.74
N GLN A 186 -0.86 -6.99 18.65
CA GLN A 186 -1.77 -7.42 17.58
C GLN A 186 -1.24 -8.57 16.71
N VAL A 187 0.07 -8.90 16.72
CA VAL A 187 0.60 -10.13 16.06
C VAL A 187 -0.13 -11.38 16.56
N LEU A 188 -0.28 -11.47 17.88
CA LEU A 188 -0.97 -12.58 18.53
C LEU A 188 -2.45 -12.57 18.18
N ALA A 189 -3.09 -11.40 18.17
CA ALA A 189 -4.49 -11.30 17.77
C ALA A 189 -4.72 -11.77 16.31
N ALA A 190 -3.91 -11.26 15.37
CA ALA A 190 -4.00 -11.60 13.96
C ALA A 190 -3.84 -13.10 13.72
N CYS A 191 -2.88 -13.75 14.38
CA CYS A 191 -2.67 -15.19 14.21
C CYS A 191 -3.72 -16.02 14.95
N GLN A 192 -4.04 -15.70 16.20
CA GLN A 192 -4.87 -16.56 17.06
C GLN A 192 -6.36 -16.53 16.71
N ILE A 193 -6.89 -15.41 16.18
CA ILE A 193 -8.27 -15.35 15.66
C ILE A 193 -8.43 -16.34 14.51
N LEU A 194 -7.48 -16.33 13.58
CA LEU A 194 -7.49 -17.23 12.44
C LEU A 194 -7.21 -18.67 12.86
N ALA A 195 -6.30 -18.88 13.83
CA ALA A 195 -6.04 -20.20 14.40
C ALA A 195 -7.30 -20.82 15.01
N ALA A 196 -8.15 -20.03 15.66
CA ALA A 196 -9.43 -20.51 16.17
C ALA A 196 -10.37 -20.95 15.04
N SER A 197 -10.45 -20.17 13.97
CA SER A 197 -11.27 -20.51 12.78
C SER A 197 -10.76 -21.78 12.10
N GLU A 198 -9.44 -21.90 11.95
CA GLU A 198 -8.78 -23.05 11.33
C GLU A 198 -8.95 -24.33 12.16
N ALA A 199 -8.77 -24.24 13.48
CA ALA A 199 -8.93 -25.38 14.38
C ALA A 199 -10.36 -25.89 14.43
N MET A 200 -11.34 -24.99 14.52
CA MET A 200 -12.77 -25.35 14.51
C MET A 200 -13.20 -25.89 13.14
N GLY A 201 -12.71 -25.28 12.06
CA GLY A 201 -12.91 -25.80 10.71
C GLY A 201 -12.32 -27.21 10.55
N PHE A 202 -11.11 -27.44 11.03
CA PHE A 202 -10.46 -28.75 10.99
C PHE A 202 -11.21 -29.79 11.82
N ALA A 203 -11.67 -29.43 13.02
CA ALA A 203 -12.53 -30.27 13.85
C ALA A 203 -13.79 -30.69 13.11
N GLU A 204 -14.41 -29.77 12.37
CA GLU A 204 -15.58 -30.08 11.55
C GLU A 204 -15.22 -31.07 10.42
N HIS A 205 -14.06 -30.96 9.78
CA HIS A 205 -13.60 -31.91 8.75
C HIS A 205 -13.35 -33.31 9.32
N LEU A 206 -12.88 -33.38 10.55
CA LEU A 206 -12.69 -34.64 11.29
C LEU A 206 -14.03 -35.26 11.75
N GLY A 207 -15.12 -34.51 11.64
CA GLY A 207 -16.46 -34.91 12.07
C GLY A 207 -16.67 -34.82 13.59
N LEU A 208 -15.92 -33.95 14.27
CA LEU A 208 -16.08 -33.68 15.70
C LEU A 208 -17.24 -32.70 15.93
N ASP A 209 -17.88 -32.83 17.10
CA ASP A 209 -18.82 -31.82 17.58
C ASP A 209 -18.09 -30.54 17.99
N LEU A 210 -18.49 -29.41 17.42
CA LEU A 210 -17.81 -28.13 17.62
C LEU A 210 -17.96 -27.61 19.05
N ALA A 211 -19.10 -27.84 19.72
CA ALA A 211 -19.28 -27.39 21.10
C ALA A 211 -18.37 -28.16 22.06
N LYS A 212 -18.32 -29.49 21.93
CA LYS A 212 -17.41 -30.35 22.70
C LYS A 212 -15.94 -30.05 22.40
N THR A 213 -15.60 -29.84 21.13
CA THR A 213 -14.23 -29.48 20.72
C THR A 213 -13.81 -28.18 21.39
N LYS A 214 -14.69 -27.16 21.36
CA LYS A 214 -14.44 -25.89 22.04
C LYS A 214 -14.16 -26.10 23.53
N ASP A 215 -15.03 -26.82 24.24
CA ASP A 215 -14.84 -27.07 25.68
C ASP A 215 -13.53 -27.82 25.97
N ALA A 216 -13.18 -28.80 25.13
CA ALA A 216 -11.92 -29.55 25.26
C ALA A 216 -10.68 -28.68 25.01
N VAL A 217 -10.68 -27.82 24.00
CA VAL A 217 -9.58 -26.87 23.75
C VAL A 217 -9.41 -25.93 24.94
N LEU A 218 -10.50 -25.39 25.49
CA LEU A 218 -10.46 -24.48 26.63
C LEU A 218 -9.91 -25.14 27.91
N ALA A 219 -10.11 -26.45 28.07
CA ALA A 219 -9.59 -27.22 29.19
C ALA A 219 -8.14 -27.72 28.99
N SER A 220 -7.52 -27.45 27.84
CA SER A 220 -6.22 -28.00 27.45
C SER A 220 -5.08 -26.97 27.47
N ASP A 221 -3.87 -27.44 27.17
CA ASP A 221 -2.68 -26.63 26.90
C ASP A 221 -2.72 -25.89 25.55
N ALA A 222 -3.74 -26.14 24.71
CA ALA A 222 -4.01 -25.37 23.50
C ALA A 222 -4.86 -24.10 23.77
N TRP A 223 -5.21 -23.81 25.02
CA TRP A 223 -5.98 -22.62 25.39
C TRP A 223 -5.30 -21.32 24.92
N ASN A 224 -6.11 -20.43 24.36
CA ASN A 224 -5.75 -19.06 24.06
C ASN A 224 -6.98 -18.14 24.13
N TRP A 225 -6.72 -16.87 24.44
CA TRP A 225 -7.74 -15.86 24.68
C TRP A 225 -8.64 -15.62 23.46
N MET A 226 -8.07 -15.60 22.25
CA MET A 226 -8.86 -15.38 21.03
C MET A 226 -9.85 -16.52 20.76
N PHE A 227 -9.43 -17.77 20.98
CA PHE A 227 -10.29 -18.93 20.85
C PHE A 227 -11.46 -18.88 21.83
N GLU A 228 -11.21 -18.60 23.11
CA GLU A 228 -12.25 -18.47 24.14
C GLU A 228 -13.30 -17.41 23.79
N HIS A 229 -12.86 -16.27 23.25
CA HIS A 229 -13.76 -15.15 22.96
C HIS A 229 -14.45 -15.22 21.59
N ARG A 230 -13.92 -15.97 20.61
CA ARG A 230 -14.51 -16.06 19.24
C ARG A 230 -15.42 -17.26 19.07
N THR A 231 -15.06 -18.39 19.65
CA THR A 231 -15.82 -19.63 19.47
C THR A 231 -17.27 -19.57 19.93
N PRO A 232 -17.67 -18.82 20.99
CA PRO A 232 -19.10 -18.62 21.28
C PRO A 232 -19.84 -17.96 20.13
N ARG A 233 -19.23 -16.95 19.48
CA ARG A 233 -19.82 -16.25 18.33
C ARG A 233 -19.84 -17.11 17.08
N MET A 234 -18.85 -17.99 16.88
CA MET A 234 -18.90 -18.99 15.81
C MET A 234 -20.15 -19.88 15.89
N LEU A 235 -20.60 -20.18 17.12
CA LEU A 235 -21.75 -21.04 17.39
C LEU A 235 -23.09 -20.28 17.39
N THR A 236 -23.08 -18.94 17.40
CA THR A 236 -24.28 -18.07 17.42
C THR A 236 -24.44 -17.27 16.13
N GLN A 237 -24.06 -17.86 14.99
CA GLN A 237 -24.14 -17.21 13.67
C GLN A 237 -23.42 -15.84 13.64
N PHE A 238 -22.28 -15.76 14.32
CA PHE A 238 -21.37 -14.61 14.33
C PHE A 238 -21.96 -13.36 14.99
N GLN A 239 -22.98 -13.52 15.85
CA GLN A 239 -23.64 -12.42 16.56
C GLN A 239 -23.38 -12.46 18.09
N PRO A 240 -23.33 -11.29 18.76
CA PRO A 240 -23.28 -9.95 18.17
C PRO A 240 -21.93 -9.67 17.50
N ILE A 241 -21.90 -8.78 16.50
CA ILE A 241 -20.64 -8.32 15.90
C ILE A 241 -19.85 -7.55 16.97
N ALA A 242 -18.77 -8.15 17.46
CA ALA A 242 -17.89 -7.55 18.47
C ALA A 242 -16.66 -6.91 17.83
N SER A 243 -16.17 -7.46 16.72
CA SER A 243 -15.00 -6.98 15.99
C SER A 243 -15.10 -7.43 14.54
N ALA A 244 -15.14 -6.49 13.59
CA ALA A 244 -15.27 -6.82 12.17
C ALA A 244 -13.95 -7.34 11.58
N ILE A 245 -14.02 -8.20 10.55
CA ILE A 245 -12.83 -8.69 9.83
C ILE A 245 -11.97 -7.54 9.31
N LEU A 246 -12.58 -6.46 8.80
CA LEU A 246 -11.86 -5.26 8.34
C LEU A 246 -11.00 -4.60 9.43
N ILE A 247 -11.40 -4.67 10.70
CA ILE A 247 -10.61 -4.11 11.81
C ILE A 247 -9.33 -4.92 12.02
N ILE A 248 -9.46 -6.25 12.05
CA ILE A 248 -8.31 -7.14 12.22
C ILE A 248 -7.41 -7.09 10.98
N MET A 249 -7.97 -7.01 9.78
CA MET A 249 -7.19 -6.84 8.54
C MET A 249 -6.37 -5.55 8.57
N LYS A 250 -6.98 -4.43 9.00
CA LYS A 250 -6.29 -3.15 9.14
C LYS A 250 -5.11 -3.27 10.10
N ASP A 251 -5.31 -3.85 11.29
CA ASP A 251 -4.22 -4.04 12.26
C ASP A 251 -3.13 -5.00 11.74
N THR A 252 -3.53 -6.07 11.05
CA THR A 252 -2.62 -7.03 10.40
C THR A 252 -1.77 -6.34 9.33
N SER A 253 -2.35 -5.43 8.55
CA SER A 253 -1.64 -4.64 7.54
C SER A 253 -0.59 -3.71 8.15
N ILE A 254 -0.87 -3.14 9.33
CA ILE A 254 0.09 -2.31 10.07
C ILE A 254 1.31 -3.16 10.47
N ILE A 255 1.06 -4.36 11.00
CA ILE A 255 2.12 -5.31 11.40
C ILE A 255 3.00 -5.67 10.21
N THR A 256 2.41 -6.12 9.09
CA THR A 256 3.17 -6.59 7.93
C THR A 256 3.90 -5.45 7.23
N ALA A 257 3.32 -4.23 7.20
CA ALA A 257 3.99 -3.04 6.68
C ALA A 257 5.22 -2.67 7.52
N GLU A 258 5.10 -2.64 8.86
CA GLU A 258 6.23 -2.35 9.73
C GLU A 258 7.30 -3.45 9.69
N ALA A 259 6.89 -4.71 9.63
CA ALA A 259 7.80 -5.83 9.46
C ALA A 259 8.64 -5.67 8.19
N ARG A 260 8.00 -5.34 7.05
CA ARG A 260 8.69 -5.04 5.79
C ARG A 260 9.62 -3.82 5.91
N ARG A 261 9.18 -2.77 6.61
CA ARG A 261 9.97 -1.52 6.81
C ARG A 261 11.21 -1.76 7.66
N SER A 262 11.10 -2.56 8.72
CA SER A 262 12.18 -2.90 9.65
C SER A 262 13.07 -4.05 9.15
N GLY A 263 12.73 -4.67 8.02
CA GLY A 263 13.43 -5.85 7.50
C GLY A 263 13.22 -7.11 8.35
N PHE A 264 12.14 -7.15 9.14
CA PHE A 264 11.74 -8.29 9.94
C PHE A 264 10.77 -9.19 9.13
N PRO A 265 11.01 -10.51 9.02
CA PRO A 265 10.10 -11.39 8.30
C PRO A 265 9.03 -11.96 9.24
N SER A 266 7.84 -11.40 9.14
CA SER A 266 6.62 -11.86 9.82
C SER A 266 5.93 -12.99 9.03
N LEU A 267 6.53 -14.18 9.00
CA LEU A 267 6.09 -15.30 8.16
C LEU A 267 4.66 -15.78 8.48
N LEU A 268 4.34 -15.93 9.77
CA LEU A 268 3.03 -16.40 10.19
C LEU A 268 1.97 -15.31 10.01
N THR A 269 2.27 -14.07 10.42
CA THR A 269 1.34 -12.96 10.27
C THR A 269 1.10 -12.59 8.80
N SER A 270 2.12 -12.67 7.94
CA SER A 270 1.95 -12.46 6.49
C SER A 270 1.02 -13.50 5.87
N THR A 271 1.03 -14.73 6.39
CA THR A 271 0.06 -15.75 5.96
C THR A 271 -1.34 -15.40 6.44
N ALA A 272 -1.48 -15.01 7.71
CA ALA A 272 -2.77 -14.57 8.25
C ALA A 272 -3.36 -13.42 7.42
N GLU A 273 -2.55 -12.42 7.05
CA GLU A 273 -2.91 -11.31 6.17
C GLU A 273 -3.57 -11.78 4.87
N GLN A 274 -2.96 -12.74 4.17
CA GLN A 274 -3.49 -13.26 2.91
C GLN A 274 -4.82 -14.01 3.09
N VAL A 275 -5.01 -14.68 4.23
CA VAL A 275 -6.26 -15.38 4.52
C VAL A 275 -7.37 -14.38 4.89
N TYR A 276 -7.06 -13.32 5.63
CA TYR A 276 -7.99 -12.20 5.85
C TYR A 276 -8.41 -11.56 4.52
N PHE A 277 -7.47 -11.30 3.61
CA PHE A 277 -7.77 -10.82 2.26
C PHE A 277 -8.71 -11.77 1.49
N THR A 278 -8.51 -13.09 1.63
CA THR A 278 -9.40 -14.09 1.02
C THR A 278 -10.83 -13.98 1.56
N GLY A 279 -11.00 -13.77 2.87
CA GLY A 279 -12.31 -13.52 3.48
C GLY A 279 -12.97 -12.24 2.98
N ILE A 280 -12.20 -11.16 2.87
CA ILE A 280 -12.69 -9.88 2.34
C ILE A 280 -13.13 -10.02 0.89
N GLY A 281 -12.37 -10.72 0.04
CA GLY A 281 -12.75 -10.99 -1.34
C GLY A 281 -14.05 -11.81 -1.50
N ARG A 282 -14.52 -12.47 -0.44
CA ARG A 282 -15.82 -13.15 -0.38
C ARG A 282 -16.94 -12.28 0.21
N GLY A 283 -16.67 -11.00 0.48
CA GLY A 283 -17.63 -10.06 1.06
C GLY A 283 -17.77 -10.14 2.58
N PHE A 284 -16.90 -10.88 3.28
CA PHE A 284 -17.01 -11.08 4.74
C PHE A 284 -16.52 -9.88 5.56
N GLY A 285 -15.98 -8.84 4.93
CA GLY A 285 -15.30 -7.72 5.61
C GLY A 285 -16.08 -7.09 6.79
N PRO A 286 -17.38 -6.78 6.66
CA PRO A 286 -18.18 -6.22 7.75
C PRO A 286 -18.58 -7.21 8.85
N ASP A 287 -18.47 -8.52 8.59
CA ASP A 287 -18.89 -9.56 9.52
C ASP A 287 -17.91 -9.69 10.69
N ASP A 288 -18.37 -10.29 11.80
CA ASP A 288 -17.52 -10.56 12.96
C ASP A 288 -16.31 -11.42 12.58
N ASP A 289 -15.16 -11.17 13.21
CA ASP A 289 -13.91 -11.87 12.96
C ASP A 289 -13.98 -13.39 13.24
N SER A 290 -14.96 -13.84 14.04
CA SER A 290 -15.27 -15.26 14.22
C SER A 290 -15.85 -15.93 12.96
N SER A 291 -16.38 -15.16 12.02
CA SER A 291 -17.03 -15.67 10.81
C SER A 291 -16.05 -16.23 9.77
N LEU A 292 -14.74 -16.06 9.97
CA LEU A 292 -13.69 -16.63 9.11
C LEU A 292 -13.69 -18.15 9.11
N ILE A 293 -14.33 -18.81 10.08
CA ILE A 293 -14.57 -20.26 10.04
C ILE A 293 -15.21 -20.70 8.72
N ARG A 294 -16.01 -19.85 8.07
CA ARG A 294 -16.59 -20.08 6.75
C ARG A 294 -15.56 -20.39 5.66
N LEU A 295 -14.35 -19.81 5.72
CA LEU A 295 -13.28 -20.11 4.78
C LEU A 295 -12.83 -21.58 4.84
N TYR A 296 -13.04 -22.20 5.99
CA TYR A 296 -12.67 -23.58 6.25
C TYR A 296 -13.85 -24.51 5.96
N THR A 297 -15.07 -24.13 6.32
CA THR A 297 -16.23 -25.05 6.33
C THR A 297 -17.11 -24.97 5.08
N GLU A 298 -17.15 -23.84 4.38
CA GLU A 298 -17.94 -23.69 3.16
C GLU A 298 -17.30 -24.43 1.97
N GLY A 299 -18.08 -25.26 1.28
CA GLY A 299 -17.63 -26.04 0.12
C GLY A 299 -17.35 -27.52 0.38
N LYS A 300 -17.34 -27.95 1.65
CA LYS A 300 -17.17 -29.36 2.09
C LYS A 300 -18.10 -30.35 1.38
N GLY A 301 -19.33 -29.94 1.05
CA GLY A 301 -20.34 -30.79 0.40
C GLY A 301 -20.05 -31.20 -1.05
N LYS A 302 -19.07 -30.57 -1.72
CA LYS A 302 -18.75 -30.88 -3.13
C LYS A 302 -17.77 -32.05 -3.30
N MET A 303 -17.26 -32.64 -2.21
CA MET A 303 -16.01 -33.43 -2.27
C MET A 303 -16.16 -34.94 -1.98
N GLY A 304 -17.38 -35.43 -1.77
CA GLY A 304 -17.63 -36.84 -1.45
C GLY A 304 -17.06 -37.27 -0.08
N PRO A 305 -17.27 -38.53 0.36
CA PRO A 305 -16.82 -38.98 1.66
C PRO A 305 -15.32 -39.28 1.65
N LEU A 306 -14.50 -38.37 2.18
CA LEU A 306 -13.11 -38.63 2.53
C LEU A 306 -13.06 -39.14 3.98
N ARG A 307 -12.45 -40.31 4.21
CA ARG A 307 -12.46 -40.99 5.52
C ARG A 307 -11.19 -40.71 6.31
N GLY A 308 -11.28 -40.19 7.55
CA GLY A 308 -10.18 -40.02 8.55
C GLY A 308 -9.18 -41.19 8.65
N LEU A 309 -7.89 -40.95 8.94
CA LEU A 309 -6.97 -41.99 9.46
C LEU A 309 -7.17 -42.20 10.96
N ALA A 310 -7.48 -41.13 11.69
CA ALA A 310 -7.83 -41.21 13.10
C ALA A 310 -9.23 -41.81 13.28
N GLU A 311 -9.30 -42.97 13.93
CA GLU A 311 -10.55 -43.73 14.08
C GLU A 311 -11.39 -43.28 15.30
N SER A 312 -10.76 -42.86 16.41
CA SER A 312 -11.47 -42.42 17.62
C SER A 312 -11.68 -40.90 17.67
N GLU A 313 -12.73 -40.45 18.37
CA GLU A 313 -12.97 -39.00 18.61
C GLU A 313 -11.81 -38.36 19.37
N GLU A 314 -11.20 -39.09 20.31
CA GLU A 314 -10.06 -38.62 21.09
C GLU A 314 -8.81 -38.41 20.23
N ALA A 315 -8.48 -39.35 19.33
CA ALA A 315 -7.35 -39.19 18.41
C ALA A 315 -7.55 -38.00 17.47
N LYS A 316 -8.77 -37.79 16.98
CA LYS A 316 -9.12 -36.62 16.15
C LYS A 316 -8.99 -35.31 16.92
N LEU A 317 -9.42 -35.28 18.18
CA LEU A 317 -9.28 -34.12 19.03
C LEU A 317 -7.81 -33.75 19.24
N PHE A 318 -6.93 -34.74 19.47
CA PHE A 318 -5.49 -34.48 19.59
C PHE A 318 -4.89 -33.79 18.37
N LEU A 319 -5.33 -34.13 17.15
CA LEU A 319 -4.88 -33.43 15.93
C LEU A 319 -5.24 -31.94 15.94
N VAL A 320 -6.43 -31.59 16.44
CA VAL A 320 -6.87 -30.19 16.58
C VAL A 320 -6.03 -29.46 17.63
N LEU A 321 -5.75 -30.11 18.78
CA LEU A 321 -4.92 -29.55 19.84
C LEU A 321 -3.48 -29.33 19.37
N ASP A 322 -2.89 -30.30 18.67
CA ASP A 322 -1.52 -30.24 18.19
C ASP A 322 -1.35 -29.19 17.08
N LEU A 323 -2.33 -29.07 16.18
CA LEU A 323 -2.41 -27.97 15.20
C LEU A 323 -2.38 -26.60 15.90
N LEU A 324 -3.24 -26.40 16.89
CA LEU A 324 -3.31 -25.14 17.63
C LEU A 324 -2.00 -24.84 18.35
N LYS A 325 -1.43 -25.80 19.10
CA LYS A 325 -0.18 -25.59 19.85
C LYS A 325 0.97 -25.17 18.94
N GLY A 326 1.09 -25.77 17.76
CA GLY A 326 2.10 -25.40 16.76
C GLY A 326 1.96 -23.95 16.30
N ILE A 327 0.74 -23.53 15.94
CA ILE A 327 0.45 -22.15 15.51
C ILE A 327 0.71 -21.16 16.65
N LEU A 328 0.24 -21.48 17.87
CA LEU A 328 0.39 -20.63 19.05
C LEU A 328 1.86 -20.41 19.41
N LEU A 329 2.68 -21.47 19.37
CA LEU A 329 4.12 -21.35 19.59
C LEU A 329 4.79 -20.42 18.57
N CYS A 330 4.50 -20.62 17.28
CA CYS A 330 5.09 -19.79 16.22
C CYS A 330 4.66 -18.32 16.35
N SER A 331 3.38 -18.06 16.68
CA SER A 331 2.88 -16.69 16.89
C SER A 331 3.51 -16.00 18.10
N ALA A 332 3.76 -16.74 19.19
CA ALA A 332 4.44 -16.24 20.38
C ALA A 332 5.90 -15.88 20.07
N ALA A 333 6.60 -16.76 19.36
CA ALA A 333 7.97 -16.52 18.94
C ALA A 333 8.08 -15.32 17.98
N GLU A 334 7.19 -15.21 17.00
CA GLU A 334 7.17 -14.09 16.05
C GLU A 334 6.88 -12.76 16.75
N SER A 335 5.91 -12.72 17.67
CA SER A 335 5.56 -11.51 18.43
C SER A 335 6.74 -11.02 19.29
N LEU A 336 7.34 -11.90 20.10
CA LEU A 336 8.48 -11.52 20.95
C LEU A 336 9.73 -11.16 20.13
N ALA A 337 9.96 -11.86 19.01
CA ALA A 337 11.05 -11.52 18.10
C ALA A 337 10.85 -10.17 17.45
N PHE A 338 9.61 -9.84 17.08
CA PHE A 338 9.31 -8.55 16.48
C PHE A 338 9.45 -7.42 17.50
N ALA A 339 8.99 -7.61 18.75
CA ALA A 339 9.24 -6.66 19.83
C ALA A 339 10.72 -6.36 20.03
N ASN A 340 11.58 -7.38 20.03
CA ASN A 340 13.02 -7.20 20.12
C ASN A 340 13.56 -6.37 18.93
N ALA A 341 13.09 -6.67 17.71
CA ALA A 341 13.52 -5.98 16.49
C ALA A 341 13.13 -4.50 16.47
N VAL A 342 11.98 -4.13 17.06
CA VAL A 342 11.53 -2.73 17.16
C VAL A 342 11.95 -2.04 18.48
N GLY A 343 12.81 -2.69 19.28
CA GLY A 343 13.42 -2.10 20.47
C GLY A 343 12.51 -1.94 21.68
N LEU A 344 11.49 -2.79 21.82
CA LEU A 344 10.59 -2.78 22.98
C LEU A 344 11.15 -3.60 24.15
N ASP A 345 10.73 -3.23 25.36
CA ASP A 345 10.98 -4.05 26.56
C ASP A 345 10.19 -5.36 26.49
N LEU A 346 10.92 -6.47 26.36
CA LEU A 346 10.33 -7.80 26.22
C LEU A 346 9.52 -8.25 27.44
N ASP A 347 9.90 -7.85 28.67
CA ASP A 347 9.13 -8.22 29.86
C ASP A 347 7.79 -7.47 29.88
N GLN A 348 7.80 -6.18 29.54
CA GLN A 348 6.59 -5.38 29.47
C GLN A 348 5.65 -5.87 28.35
N VAL A 349 6.22 -6.25 27.19
CA VAL A 349 5.46 -6.87 26.08
C VAL A 349 4.86 -8.20 26.51
N PHE A 350 5.64 -9.04 27.19
CA PHE A 350 5.16 -10.33 27.70
C PHE A 350 4.02 -10.16 28.69
N GLU A 351 4.19 -9.27 29.68
CA GLU A 351 3.17 -8.96 30.68
C GLU A 351 1.87 -8.47 30.04
N LEU A 352 1.95 -7.55 29.07
CA LEU A 352 0.80 -7.10 28.29
C LEU A 352 0.13 -8.28 27.59
N CYS A 353 0.90 -9.09 26.88
CA CYS A 353 0.36 -10.15 26.03
C CYS A 353 -0.36 -11.23 26.85
N ILE A 354 0.20 -11.67 27.99
CA ILE A 354 -0.43 -12.71 28.83
C ILE A 354 -1.70 -12.22 29.55
N ASN A 355 -1.83 -10.91 29.79
CA ASN A 355 -2.94 -10.30 30.53
C ASN A 355 -4.00 -9.61 29.65
N ALA A 356 -3.89 -9.78 28.33
CA ALA A 356 -4.77 -9.17 27.34
C ALA A 356 -5.03 -10.12 26.15
N ALA A 357 -5.42 -9.55 25.01
CA ALA A 357 -5.87 -10.22 23.80
C ALA A 357 -4.78 -11.06 23.05
N GLY A 358 -3.67 -11.40 23.71
CA GLY A 358 -2.62 -12.27 23.17
C GLY A 358 -2.35 -13.51 24.03
N GLY A 359 -3.05 -13.66 25.15
CA GLY A 359 -2.76 -14.69 26.15
C GLY A 359 -2.96 -16.10 25.59
N SER A 360 -1.99 -16.97 25.81
CA SER A 360 -2.09 -18.40 25.52
C SER A 360 -1.23 -19.21 26.48
N LYS A 361 -1.58 -20.48 26.66
CA LYS A 361 -0.74 -21.41 27.45
C LYS A 361 0.64 -21.56 26.84
N MET A 362 0.74 -21.62 25.52
CA MET A 362 2.03 -21.69 24.82
C MET A 362 2.90 -20.46 25.07
N LEU A 363 2.34 -19.24 25.07
CA LEU A 363 3.09 -18.04 25.42
C LEU A 363 3.53 -18.05 26.90
N GLN A 364 2.65 -18.46 27.82
CA GLN A 364 2.99 -18.54 29.25
C GLN A 364 4.13 -19.54 29.51
N THR A 365 4.10 -20.68 28.83
CA THR A 365 5.09 -21.76 28.99
C THR A 365 6.44 -21.40 28.33
N PHE A 366 6.43 -20.95 27.07
CA PHE A 366 7.66 -20.79 26.28
C PHE A 366 8.16 -19.34 26.19
N GLY A 367 7.32 -18.34 26.48
CA GLY A 367 7.67 -16.92 26.41
C GLY A 367 8.88 -16.53 27.26
N PRO A 368 8.94 -16.89 28.56
CA PRO A 368 10.09 -16.56 29.41
C PRO A 368 11.42 -17.12 28.87
N GLU A 369 11.37 -18.31 28.26
CA GLU A 369 12.55 -18.95 27.67
C GLU A 369 12.98 -18.22 26.38
N ILE A 370 12.03 -17.81 25.54
CA ILE A 370 12.29 -16.99 24.35
C ILE A 370 12.93 -15.65 24.73
N ILE A 371 12.41 -14.97 25.76
CA ILE A 371 12.92 -13.67 26.24
C ILE A 371 14.35 -13.80 26.77
N THR A 372 14.60 -14.84 27.59
CA THR A 372 15.94 -15.13 28.12
C THR A 372 16.92 -15.37 26.97
N ALA A 373 16.50 -16.11 25.94
CA ALA A 373 17.34 -16.37 24.76
C ALA A 373 17.74 -15.08 24.01
N PHE A 374 16.83 -14.10 23.90
CA PHE A 374 17.16 -12.80 23.33
C PHE A 374 18.16 -12.01 24.18
N ARG A 375 17.96 -12.00 25.50
CA ARG A 375 18.85 -11.29 26.45
C ARG A 375 20.26 -11.83 26.45
N ASP A 376 20.40 -13.15 26.42
CA ASP A 376 21.70 -13.83 26.51
C ASP A 376 22.43 -13.87 25.15
N GLY A 377 21.81 -13.37 24.07
CA GLY A 377 22.33 -13.53 22.71
C GLY A 377 22.48 -15.01 22.30
N THR A 378 21.70 -15.88 22.94
CA THR A 378 21.66 -17.33 22.67
C THR A 378 20.48 -17.71 21.78
N ALA A 379 19.61 -16.75 21.42
CA ALA A 379 18.59 -16.89 20.40
C ALA A 379 19.20 -17.49 19.12
N GLY A 380 19.03 -18.80 18.93
CA GLY A 380 19.61 -19.55 17.80
C GLY A 380 20.91 -20.33 18.03
N LYS A 381 21.37 -20.49 19.27
CA LYS A 381 22.28 -21.57 19.66
C LYS A 381 21.40 -22.62 20.32
N GLY A 382 21.37 -23.84 19.77
CA GLY A 382 20.43 -24.85 20.23
C GLY A 382 20.46 -25.01 21.75
N TRP A 383 19.27 -24.98 22.34
CA TRP A 383 19.08 -25.03 23.78
C TRP A 383 18.44 -26.38 24.15
N ALA A 384 19.02 -27.07 25.13
CA ALA A 384 18.51 -28.33 25.64
C ALA A 384 17.24 -28.08 26.47
N VAL A 385 16.18 -28.84 26.16
CA VAL A 385 14.93 -28.84 26.92
C VAL A 385 15.25 -29.08 28.41
N LYS A 386 14.67 -28.29 29.33
CA LYS A 386 14.77 -28.59 30.77
C LYS A 386 14.21 -29.99 31.02
N ASP A 387 14.78 -30.75 31.95
CA ASP A 387 14.33 -32.12 32.26
C ASP A 387 12.80 -32.17 32.42
N GLY A 388 12.13 -32.95 31.54
CA GLY A 388 10.67 -33.13 31.53
C GLY A 388 9.86 -32.12 30.69
N GLY A 389 10.49 -31.17 29.99
CA GLY A 389 9.81 -30.27 29.06
C GLY A 389 9.53 -30.90 27.69
N VAL A 390 8.55 -30.37 26.96
CA VAL A 390 8.25 -30.73 25.56
C VAL A 390 9.20 -29.97 24.63
N GLY A 391 9.96 -30.70 23.80
CA GLY A 391 10.91 -30.11 22.83
C GLY A 391 10.24 -29.58 21.56
N LEU A 392 10.95 -28.74 20.80
CA LEU A 392 10.47 -28.24 19.51
C LEU A 392 10.24 -29.38 18.50
N GLU A 393 11.05 -30.44 18.58
CA GLU A 393 10.93 -31.63 17.74
C GLU A 393 9.60 -32.36 17.96
N GLU A 394 9.24 -32.63 19.22
CA GLU A 394 7.96 -33.27 19.55
C GLU A 394 6.76 -32.44 19.06
N ILE A 395 6.82 -31.10 19.22
CA ILE A 395 5.77 -30.21 18.70
C ILE A 395 5.70 -30.25 17.17
N ALA A 396 6.86 -30.27 16.50
CA ALA A 396 6.93 -30.31 15.04
C ALA A 396 6.42 -31.65 14.48
N GLU A 397 6.74 -32.78 15.12
CA GLU A 397 6.24 -34.11 14.75
C GLU A 397 4.72 -34.20 14.90
N LYS A 398 4.19 -33.76 16.04
CA LYS A 398 2.73 -33.75 16.28
C LYS A 398 2.00 -32.83 15.31
N LEU A 399 2.56 -31.64 15.05
CA LEU A 399 2.02 -30.70 14.06
C LEU A 399 2.07 -31.29 12.64
N GLN A 400 3.12 -32.02 12.29
CA GLN A 400 3.23 -32.70 11.00
C GLN A 400 2.05 -33.65 10.77
N VAL A 401 1.75 -34.50 11.76
CA VAL A 401 0.66 -35.47 11.67
C VAL A 401 -0.69 -34.75 11.48
N ALA A 402 -0.93 -33.66 12.21
CA ALA A 402 -2.14 -32.86 12.02
C ALA A 402 -2.24 -32.23 10.63
N VAL A 403 -1.14 -31.69 10.10
CA VAL A 403 -1.07 -31.08 8.76
C VAL A 403 -1.29 -32.12 7.66
N GLU A 404 -0.65 -33.29 7.76
CA GLU A 404 -0.82 -34.40 6.81
C GLU A 404 -2.27 -34.89 6.79
N GLU A 405 -2.90 -35.03 7.96
CA GLU A 405 -4.31 -35.42 8.03
C GLU A 405 -5.22 -34.34 7.44
N GLY A 406 -4.94 -33.06 7.69
CA GLY A 406 -5.65 -31.95 7.06
C GLY A 406 -5.55 -31.98 5.54
N GLN A 407 -4.36 -32.18 4.98
CA GLN A 407 -4.14 -32.32 3.54
C GLN A 407 -4.93 -33.49 2.95
N ARG A 408 -4.96 -34.63 3.66
CA ARG A 408 -5.68 -35.84 3.25
C ARG A 408 -7.19 -35.65 3.25
N LEU A 409 -7.71 -34.94 4.25
CA LEU A 409 -9.11 -34.51 4.33
C LEU A 409 -9.42 -33.31 3.43
N LYS A 410 -8.39 -32.72 2.80
CA LYS A 410 -8.45 -31.49 2.02
C LYS A 410 -9.04 -30.32 2.82
N ALA A 411 -8.83 -30.33 4.14
CA ALA A 411 -9.10 -29.21 5.02
C ALA A 411 -8.01 -28.13 4.76
N PRO A 412 -8.39 -26.88 4.46
CA PRO A 412 -7.40 -25.84 4.26
C PRO A 412 -6.76 -25.48 5.61
N LEU A 413 -5.49 -25.83 5.82
CA LEU A 413 -4.75 -25.50 7.06
C LEU A 413 -3.69 -24.43 6.78
N PHE A 414 -4.10 -23.19 6.52
CA PHE A 414 -3.19 -22.13 6.10
C PHE A 414 -2.11 -21.82 7.13
N LEU A 415 -2.50 -21.56 8.38
CA LEU A 415 -1.56 -21.28 9.46
C LEU A 415 -0.84 -22.54 9.93
N GLY A 416 -1.51 -23.69 9.95
CA GLY A 416 -0.91 -24.97 10.32
C GLY A 416 0.25 -25.36 9.41
N ASN A 417 0.06 -25.26 8.09
CA ASN A 417 1.13 -25.54 7.12
C ASN A 417 2.31 -24.58 7.31
N GLN A 418 2.05 -23.30 7.60
CA GLN A 418 3.13 -22.33 7.78
C GLN A 418 3.85 -22.47 9.11
N ALA A 419 3.12 -22.75 10.19
CA ALA A 419 3.71 -23.12 11.46
C ALA A 419 4.62 -24.36 11.30
N TYR A 420 4.18 -25.37 10.55
CA TYR A 420 5.00 -26.54 10.26
C TYR A 420 6.28 -26.19 9.47
N ASN A 421 6.16 -25.35 8.43
CA ASN A 421 7.34 -24.89 7.69
C ASN A 421 8.32 -24.13 8.59
N ILE A 422 7.82 -23.25 9.45
CA ILE A 422 8.62 -22.46 10.39
C ILE A 422 9.36 -23.37 11.37
N THR A 423 8.67 -24.35 11.98
CA THR A 423 9.31 -25.28 12.93
C THR A 423 10.33 -26.19 12.24
N ARG A 424 10.05 -26.67 11.03
CA ARG A 424 11.02 -27.46 10.23
C ARG A 424 12.26 -26.66 9.87
N LEU A 425 12.10 -25.41 9.45
CA LEU A 425 13.24 -24.51 9.17
C LEU A 425 14.08 -24.25 10.42
N ALA A 426 13.45 -24.16 11.59
CA ALA A 426 14.17 -24.03 12.86
C ALA A 426 14.99 -25.30 13.19
N LEU A 427 14.39 -26.49 13.03
CA LEU A 427 15.03 -27.78 13.30
C LEU A 427 16.22 -28.09 12.37
N GLN A 428 16.17 -27.68 11.10
CA GLN A 428 17.28 -27.88 10.14
C GLN A 428 18.58 -27.13 10.48
N SER A 429 18.57 -26.26 11.49
CA SER A 429 19.68 -25.34 11.80
C SER A 429 20.53 -25.71 13.03
N GLY A 430 20.27 -26.84 13.70
CA GLY A 430 21.03 -27.32 14.87
C GLY A 430 20.91 -28.83 15.10
N THR A 431 21.72 -29.38 16.04
CA THR A 431 21.67 -30.79 16.47
C THR A 431 20.38 -31.11 17.21
N GLU A 432 20.00 -32.40 17.26
CA GLU A 432 18.74 -33.07 17.68
C GLU A 432 18.02 -32.56 18.96
N ALA A 433 18.51 -31.58 19.70
CA ALA A 433 17.84 -30.98 20.87
C ALA A 433 17.74 -29.45 20.73
N LEU A 434 16.68 -28.96 20.08
CA LEU A 434 16.38 -27.54 19.93
C LEU A 434 15.14 -27.15 20.74
N ALA A 435 15.25 -26.11 21.56
CA ALA A 435 14.13 -25.51 22.28
C ALA A 435 13.23 -24.64 21.37
N ALA A 436 12.01 -24.38 21.84
CA ALA A 436 11.01 -23.51 21.23
C ALA A 436 11.55 -22.14 20.73
N GLY A 437 12.56 -21.58 21.41
CA GLY A 437 13.22 -20.32 21.02
C GLY A 437 14.03 -20.36 19.71
N ALA A 438 14.26 -21.54 19.11
CA ALA A 438 14.96 -21.65 17.83
C ALA A 438 14.15 -21.14 16.63
N VAL A 439 12.80 -21.08 16.75
CA VAL A 439 11.89 -20.50 15.76
C VAL A 439 12.30 -19.06 15.39
N VAL A 440 12.93 -18.36 16.33
CA VAL A 440 13.37 -16.96 16.22
C VAL A 440 14.53 -16.76 15.23
N LYS A 441 15.52 -17.66 15.19
CA LYS A 441 16.81 -17.34 14.55
C LYS A 441 16.67 -17.12 13.04
N ARG A 442 15.92 -17.97 12.34
CA ARG A 442 15.81 -17.91 10.86
C ARG A 442 14.62 -17.17 10.31
N ALA A 443 13.64 -16.82 11.15
CA ALA A 443 12.90 -15.60 10.89
C ALA A 443 13.93 -14.44 10.86
N CYS A 444 14.71 -14.19 11.90
CA CYS A 444 15.55 -12.98 11.95
C CYS A 444 16.89 -12.97 11.15
N LEU A 445 17.35 -14.07 10.54
CA LEU A 445 18.74 -14.23 10.04
C LEU A 445 19.12 -13.53 8.72
N PHE A 446 18.50 -12.41 8.36
CA PHE A 446 19.06 -11.51 7.34
C PHE A 446 19.98 -10.42 7.94
N GLN A 447 20.01 -10.22 9.26
CA GLN A 447 20.82 -9.16 9.88
C GLN A 447 22.28 -9.54 10.19
N GLU A 448 22.57 -10.78 10.61
CA GLU A 448 23.90 -11.13 11.16
C GLU A 448 25.00 -11.40 10.11
N ALA A 449 24.66 -11.56 8.83
CA ALA A 449 25.69 -11.73 7.78
C ALA A 449 26.46 -10.43 7.47
N SER A 450 25.99 -9.26 7.97
CA SER A 450 26.61 -7.96 7.71
C SER A 450 27.74 -7.56 8.68
N THR A 451 27.87 -8.24 9.82
CA THR A 451 28.77 -7.80 10.91
C THR A 451 30.05 -8.62 11.07
N ARG A 452 30.19 -9.78 10.40
CA ARG A 452 31.37 -10.67 10.53
C ARG A 452 32.45 -10.57 9.45
N SER A 453 32.30 -9.70 8.44
CA SER A 453 33.30 -9.55 7.36
C SER A 453 34.24 -8.35 7.54
N ARG A 454 34.48 -7.91 8.79
CA ARG A 454 35.60 -7.00 9.14
C ARG A 454 36.79 -7.83 9.60
N GLY A 455 37.50 -8.48 8.67
CA GLY A 455 38.58 -9.37 9.08
C GLY A 455 39.35 -10.09 7.99
N VAL A 456 39.43 -9.58 6.75
CA VAL A 456 40.43 -10.03 5.78
C VAL A 456 40.95 -8.80 5.04
N LEU A 457 41.75 -8.01 5.77
CA LEU A 457 42.55 -6.94 5.22
C LEU A 457 44.00 -7.40 5.31
N LEU A 458 44.52 -8.08 4.29
CA LEU A 458 45.94 -8.11 3.93
C LEU A 458 46.12 -9.02 2.70
N LEU A 459 47.02 -8.60 1.80
CA LEU A 459 47.45 -9.29 0.57
C LEU A 459 46.52 -9.13 -0.63
N PHE A 460 46.67 -8.02 -1.35
CA PHE A 460 47.16 -8.06 -2.73
C PHE A 460 47.53 -6.63 -3.16
N ARG A 461 48.82 -6.34 -3.14
CA ARG A 461 49.45 -5.12 -3.65
C ARG A 461 50.46 -5.60 -4.68
N CYS A 462 50.28 -5.23 -5.95
CA CYS A 462 51.31 -4.96 -6.98
C CYS A 462 50.76 -5.19 -8.40
N LEU A 463 50.49 -4.09 -9.12
CA LEU A 463 51.13 -3.69 -10.40
C LEU A 463 50.27 -2.53 -10.97
N VAL A 464 50.73 -1.26 -10.86
CA VAL A 464 51.27 -0.42 -11.98
C VAL A 464 50.11 0.22 -12.80
N PHE A 465 49.90 1.55 -12.98
CA PHE A 465 50.75 2.75 -13.10
C PHE A 465 50.04 4.02 -12.53
N ARG A 466 50.74 5.16 -12.58
CA ARG A 466 50.63 6.42 -11.82
C ARG A 466 49.49 7.40 -12.21
N ASN A 467 49.06 8.14 -11.19
CA ASN A 467 48.32 9.43 -11.12
C ASN A 467 48.93 10.53 -12.04
N PRO A 468 48.25 11.67 -12.41
CA PRO A 468 47.80 12.64 -11.40
C PRO A 468 46.55 13.52 -11.72
N ARG A 469 45.80 13.86 -10.66
CA ARG A 469 45.25 15.19 -10.28
C ARG A 469 43.74 15.22 -9.98
N ASN A 470 43.46 15.58 -8.72
CA ASN A 470 42.27 16.24 -8.19
C ASN A 470 41.20 16.63 -9.21
N THR A 471 40.02 16.01 -9.08
CA THR A 471 38.72 16.67 -8.90
C THR A 471 37.69 15.56 -8.71
N THR A 472 37.08 15.46 -7.52
CA THR A 472 35.76 14.81 -7.41
C THR A 472 34.76 15.60 -8.24
N PRO A 473 33.87 14.91 -8.97
CA PRO A 473 32.46 14.98 -8.59
C PRO A 473 31.90 13.58 -8.31
N ARG A 474 31.10 13.47 -7.25
CA ARG A 474 30.35 12.27 -6.85
C ARG A 474 29.30 11.98 -7.94
N ASN A 475 29.47 10.91 -8.69
CA ASN A 475 28.60 10.46 -9.79
C ASN A 475 27.41 9.63 -9.23
N MET A 476 26.24 9.67 -9.88
CA MET A 476 25.08 8.77 -9.71
C MET A 476 25.49 7.29 -9.56
N GLU A 477 26.56 6.90 -10.25
CA GLU A 477 27.17 5.57 -10.21
C GLU A 477 27.70 5.18 -8.81
N GLU A 478 28.02 6.14 -7.94
CA GLU A 478 28.47 5.92 -6.57
C GLU A 478 27.29 5.74 -5.59
N VAL A 479 26.18 6.46 -5.80
CA VAL A 479 24.93 6.32 -5.02
C VAL A 479 24.20 5.01 -5.37
N THR A 480 24.29 4.57 -6.63
CA THR A 480 23.74 3.29 -7.11
C THR A 480 24.75 2.13 -7.09
N ARG A 481 26.00 2.37 -6.66
CA ARG A 481 27.11 1.38 -6.72
C ARG A 481 26.86 0.10 -5.93
N ARG A 482 26.02 0.15 -4.89
CA ARG A 482 25.65 -1.06 -4.13
C ARG A 482 24.88 -2.09 -4.97
N HIS A 483 24.38 -1.72 -6.15
CA HIS A 483 23.54 -2.57 -7.00
C HIS A 483 24.24 -3.14 -8.25
N PHE A 484 25.44 -2.67 -8.62
CA PHE A 484 26.03 -3.01 -9.92
C PHE A 484 26.58 -4.44 -10.08
N PHE A 485 26.77 -5.22 -9.01
CA PHE A 485 27.55 -6.48 -9.09
C PHE A 485 26.75 -7.79 -9.17
N LEU A 486 25.42 -7.79 -9.00
CA LEU A 486 24.61 -9.04 -9.00
C LEU A 486 23.40 -9.06 -9.95
N HIS A 487 23.15 -7.98 -10.70
CA HIS A 487 22.01 -7.92 -11.63
C HIS A 487 22.08 -8.98 -12.74
N GLY A 488 20.99 -9.71 -12.94
CA GLY A 488 20.86 -10.76 -13.96
C GLY A 488 21.54 -12.09 -13.59
N ARG A 489 22.03 -12.22 -12.35
CA ARG A 489 22.55 -13.49 -11.82
C ARG A 489 21.46 -14.19 -10.97
N PRO A 490 21.45 -15.53 -10.91
CA PRO A 490 20.48 -16.29 -10.10
C PRO A 490 20.45 -15.93 -8.61
N GLU A 491 21.51 -15.28 -8.11
CA GLU A 491 21.77 -14.94 -6.70
C GLU A 491 21.31 -13.52 -6.31
N GLY A 492 20.68 -12.76 -7.22
CA GLY A 492 20.16 -11.40 -6.94
C GLY A 492 18.90 -11.37 -6.07
N ASN A 493 18.75 -10.33 -5.24
CA ASN A 493 17.56 -10.12 -4.40
C ASN A 493 16.37 -9.61 -5.23
N ARG A 494 15.39 -10.50 -5.50
CA ARG A 494 14.20 -10.19 -6.31
C ARG A 494 13.30 -9.07 -5.77
N ILE A 495 13.37 -8.75 -4.47
CA ILE A 495 12.59 -7.65 -3.88
C ILE A 495 13.24 -6.29 -4.18
N GLU A 496 14.57 -6.24 -4.17
CA GLU A 496 15.33 -5.05 -4.52
C GLU A 496 15.25 -4.74 -6.02
N GLU A 497 15.27 -5.78 -6.87
CA GLU A 497 15.04 -5.64 -8.32
C GLU A 497 13.70 -4.96 -8.63
N LYS A 498 12.65 -5.19 -7.83
CA LYS A 498 11.34 -4.55 -8.02
C LYS A 498 11.33 -3.05 -7.67
N LYS A 499 12.20 -2.61 -6.76
CA LYS A 499 12.31 -1.19 -6.32
C LYS A 499 13.38 -0.41 -7.09
N CYS A 500 14.29 -1.10 -7.77
CA CYS A 500 15.34 -0.47 -8.57
C CYS A 500 14.77 0.11 -9.88
N HIS A 501 14.84 1.44 -10.06
CA HIS A 501 14.44 2.12 -11.30
C HIS A 501 15.14 1.55 -12.54
N TRP A 502 16.42 1.17 -12.43
CA TRP A 502 17.15 0.56 -13.54
C TRP A 502 16.60 -0.81 -13.92
N CYS A 503 16.20 -1.63 -12.96
CA CYS A 503 15.56 -2.92 -13.24
C CYS A 503 14.18 -2.73 -13.87
N GLN A 504 13.39 -1.79 -13.36
CA GLN A 504 12.08 -1.46 -13.91
C GLN A 504 12.22 -1.01 -15.38
N ILE A 505 13.11 -0.06 -15.67
CA ILE A 505 13.40 0.40 -17.02
C ILE A 505 13.92 -0.73 -17.92
N ARG A 506 14.83 -1.57 -17.43
CA ARG A 506 15.38 -2.71 -18.20
C ARG A 506 14.36 -3.81 -18.48
N SER A 507 13.30 -3.88 -17.69
CA SER A 507 12.20 -4.84 -17.92
C SER A 507 11.33 -4.48 -19.12
N PHE A 508 11.42 -3.24 -19.61
CA PHE A 508 10.64 -2.81 -20.76
C PHE A 508 11.10 -3.54 -22.02
N LYS A 509 10.15 -4.11 -22.76
CA LYS A 509 10.40 -4.90 -23.98
C LYS A 509 11.27 -4.17 -25.00
N THR A 510 11.16 -2.85 -25.10
CA THR A 510 11.91 -2.03 -26.06
C THR A 510 13.25 -1.53 -25.52
N HIS A 511 13.61 -1.78 -24.26
CA HIS A 511 14.82 -1.21 -23.66
C HIS A 511 16.11 -1.68 -24.32
N GLU A 512 16.19 -2.94 -24.74
CA GLU A 512 17.40 -3.49 -25.38
C GLU A 512 17.72 -2.78 -26.71
N THR A 513 16.70 -2.39 -27.47
CA THR A 513 16.85 -1.72 -28.77
C THR A 513 16.79 -0.20 -28.66
N LEU A 514 15.99 0.33 -27.72
CA LEU A 514 15.69 1.74 -27.52
C LEU A 514 15.87 2.07 -26.02
N PRO A 515 17.12 2.17 -25.54
CA PRO A 515 17.40 2.29 -24.12
C PRO A 515 16.85 3.58 -23.53
N ILE A 516 16.44 3.49 -22.27
CA ILE A 516 16.18 4.65 -21.41
C ILE A 516 17.36 4.77 -20.44
N SER A 517 17.92 5.97 -20.30
CA SER A 517 18.99 6.25 -19.33
C SER A 517 18.60 7.38 -18.37
N ILE A 518 19.18 7.40 -17.18
CA ILE A 518 19.02 8.47 -16.19
C ILE A 518 20.41 9.04 -15.89
N VAL A 519 20.59 10.36 -16.05
CA VAL A 519 21.87 11.04 -15.83
C VAL A 519 21.70 12.31 -15.00
N ASN A 520 22.60 12.54 -14.06
CA ASN A 520 22.69 13.82 -13.35
C ASN A 520 24.13 14.34 -13.48
N THR A 521 24.29 15.46 -14.21
CA THR A 521 25.59 16.09 -14.46
C THR A 521 25.72 17.47 -13.81
N THR A 522 24.69 17.96 -13.10
CA THR A 522 24.71 19.29 -12.46
C THR A 522 25.51 19.29 -11.15
N GLY A 523 25.75 18.11 -10.56
CA GLY A 523 26.50 17.95 -9.32
C GLY A 523 25.73 18.36 -8.06
N ASP A 524 24.43 18.59 -8.16
CA ASP A 524 23.53 18.93 -7.04
C ASP A 524 23.27 17.74 -6.10
N GLY A 525 23.61 16.51 -6.54
CA GLY A 525 23.40 15.28 -5.77
C GLY A 525 21.94 14.80 -5.77
N GLU A 526 21.07 15.42 -6.56
CA GLU A 526 19.66 15.05 -6.66
C GLU A 526 19.49 13.68 -7.34
N VAL A 527 18.51 12.92 -6.84
CA VAL A 527 18.12 11.61 -7.36
C VAL A 527 16.62 11.58 -7.61
N LEU A 528 16.16 10.68 -8.49
CA LEU A 528 14.72 10.44 -8.64
C LEU A 528 14.13 9.93 -7.31
N ASN A 529 12.88 10.31 -7.04
CA ASN A 529 12.15 9.86 -5.86
C ASN A 529 12.19 8.31 -5.76
N PRO A 530 12.73 7.71 -4.68
CA PRO A 530 12.84 6.26 -4.55
C PRO A 530 11.50 5.51 -4.61
N GLU A 531 10.39 6.18 -4.27
CA GLU A 531 9.04 5.60 -4.30
C GLU A 531 8.39 5.68 -5.70
N PHE A 532 8.96 6.46 -6.63
CA PHE A 532 8.48 6.51 -8.01
C PHE A 532 8.69 5.18 -8.72
N ARG A 533 7.73 4.74 -9.54
CA ARG A 533 7.82 3.47 -10.28
C ARG A 533 7.72 3.68 -11.79
N PHE A 534 8.68 3.11 -12.52
CA PHE A 534 8.60 3.05 -13.97
C PHE A 534 7.63 1.95 -14.42
N ILE A 535 6.69 2.32 -15.29
CA ILE A 535 5.71 1.42 -15.93
C ILE A 535 5.76 1.54 -17.45
N ASP A 536 5.44 0.47 -18.17
CA ASP A 536 5.38 0.43 -19.65
C ASP A 536 3.95 0.43 -20.21
N LYS A 537 2.94 0.40 -19.33
CA LYS A 537 1.51 0.51 -19.62
C LYS A 537 0.80 1.25 -18.48
N SER A 538 -0.23 2.03 -18.81
CA SER A 538 -1.08 2.67 -17.80
C SER A 538 -1.86 1.63 -17.00
N ILE A 539 -2.15 1.95 -15.73
CA ILE A 539 -2.87 1.07 -14.81
C ILE A 539 -4.25 1.69 -14.58
N ILE A 540 -5.32 0.96 -14.88
CA ILE A 540 -6.68 1.43 -14.68
C ILE A 540 -7.11 1.13 -13.24
N SER A 541 -7.56 2.15 -12.51
CA SER A 541 -8.09 2.00 -11.16
C SER A 541 -9.38 1.15 -11.19
N PRO A 542 -9.64 0.29 -10.18
CA PRO A 542 -10.84 -0.56 -10.13
C PRO A 542 -12.17 0.19 -10.24
N ASP A 543 -12.20 1.45 -9.84
CA ASP A 543 -13.40 2.30 -9.83
C ASP A 543 -13.64 3.01 -11.17
N VAL A 544 -12.71 2.89 -12.13
CA VAL A 544 -12.89 3.43 -13.48
C VAL A 544 -13.70 2.43 -14.31
N PRO A 545 -14.88 2.82 -14.82
CA PRO A 545 -15.66 1.95 -15.69
C PRO A 545 -14.88 1.71 -16.99
N VAL A 546 -14.84 0.47 -17.43
CA VAL A 546 -14.23 0.04 -18.70
C VAL A 546 -15.30 -0.61 -19.57
N ALA A 547 -15.20 -0.47 -20.87
CA ALA A 547 -16.11 -1.17 -21.78
C ALA A 547 -15.90 -2.69 -21.66
N GLU A 548 -16.99 -3.47 -21.68
CA GLU A 548 -16.86 -4.93 -21.63
C GLU A 548 -16.13 -5.45 -22.89
N ASP A 549 -15.29 -6.46 -22.71
CA ASP A 549 -14.56 -7.10 -23.82
C ASP A 549 -15.49 -7.62 -24.95
N SER A 550 -16.77 -7.87 -24.65
CA SER A 550 -17.80 -8.27 -25.62
C SER A 550 -18.13 -7.19 -26.65
N PHE A 551 -17.92 -5.91 -26.32
CA PHE A 551 -18.12 -4.77 -27.22
C PHE A 551 -16.88 -4.45 -28.07
N ARG A 552 -15.73 -5.08 -27.79
CA ARG A 552 -14.50 -4.84 -28.55
C ARG A 552 -14.66 -5.37 -29.97
N VAL A 553 -14.68 -4.46 -30.94
CA VAL A 553 -14.72 -4.79 -32.38
C VAL A 553 -13.41 -4.34 -33.03
N GLY A 554 -12.72 -5.29 -33.67
CA GLY A 554 -11.54 -5.02 -34.48
C GLY A 554 -11.85 -4.99 -35.98
N CYS A 555 -10.85 -4.71 -36.80
CA CYS A 555 -11.01 -4.80 -38.25
C CYS A 555 -11.08 -6.26 -38.74
N ASP A 556 -11.71 -6.43 -39.90
CA ASP A 556 -11.83 -7.66 -40.68
C ASP A 556 -11.03 -7.60 -42.00
N CYS A 557 -10.08 -6.65 -42.09
CA CYS A 557 -9.20 -6.45 -43.23
C CYS A 557 -8.49 -7.76 -43.65
N GLY A 558 -8.44 -8.01 -44.96
CA GLY A 558 -7.83 -9.22 -45.53
C GLY A 558 -6.30 -9.19 -45.50
N ASP A 559 -5.72 -7.99 -45.60
CA ASP A 559 -4.30 -7.74 -45.42
C ASP A 559 -4.02 -6.40 -44.71
N ASP A 560 -2.76 -6.16 -44.38
CA ASP A 560 -2.32 -4.95 -43.69
C ASP A 560 -2.44 -3.69 -44.54
N GLU A 561 -2.45 -3.82 -45.88
CA GLU A 561 -2.62 -2.69 -46.79
C GLU A 561 -4.04 -2.14 -46.69
N ASP A 562 -5.02 -3.03 -46.52
CA ASP A 562 -6.42 -2.67 -46.37
C ASP A 562 -6.69 -1.73 -45.19
N CYS A 563 -5.90 -1.84 -44.12
CA CYS A 563 -5.95 -0.98 -42.95
C CYS A 563 -5.57 0.48 -43.21
N MET A 564 -5.11 0.83 -44.42
CA MET A 564 -4.73 2.21 -44.78
C MET A 564 -5.85 3.02 -45.43
N TYR A 565 -6.97 2.39 -45.72
CA TYR A 565 -8.01 2.96 -46.55
C TYR A 565 -9.34 3.04 -45.80
N SER A 566 -10.28 3.81 -46.35
CA SER A 566 -11.61 4.03 -45.80
C SER A 566 -12.48 2.77 -45.67
N THR A 567 -11.99 1.61 -46.11
CA THR A 567 -12.65 0.30 -45.94
C THR A 567 -12.36 -0.34 -44.59
N CYS A 568 -11.33 0.12 -43.87
CA CYS A 568 -10.98 -0.42 -42.56
C CYS A 568 -11.90 0.16 -41.49
N HIS A 569 -12.65 -0.70 -40.79
CA HIS A 569 -13.57 -0.31 -39.73
C HIS A 569 -12.93 0.55 -38.62
N CYS A 570 -11.66 0.29 -38.29
CA CYS A 570 -10.95 1.10 -37.30
C CYS A 570 -10.79 2.57 -37.72
N LEU A 571 -10.97 2.91 -38.99
CA LEU A 571 -10.86 4.26 -39.55
C LEU A 571 -12.23 4.89 -39.86
N ASP A 572 -13.35 4.27 -39.49
CA ASP A 572 -14.71 4.70 -39.90
C ASP A 572 -15.05 6.14 -39.49
N GLU A 573 -14.48 6.60 -38.37
CA GLU A 573 -14.72 7.94 -37.79
C GLU A 573 -13.76 9.03 -38.28
N MET A 574 -12.68 8.68 -38.99
CA MET A 574 -11.71 9.69 -39.45
C MET A 574 -12.29 10.55 -40.59
N ALA A 575 -11.94 11.82 -40.76
CA ALA A 575 -12.31 12.51 -41.99
C ALA A 575 -11.56 11.90 -43.19
N PRO A 576 -12.21 11.67 -44.34
CA PRO A 576 -11.54 11.09 -45.48
C PRO A 576 -10.59 12.13 -46.11
N ASP A 577 -9.40 11.71 -46.57
CA ASP A 577 -8.34 12.66 -46.97
C ASP A 577 -8.81 13.52 -48.15
N SER A 578 -8.78 14.84 -48.00
CA SER A 578 -9.06 15.81 -49.09
C SER A 578 -7.81 16.19 -49.87
N ASP A 579 -6.64 15.86 -49.32
CA ASP A 579 -5.35 16.29 -49.83
C ASP A 579 -4.78 15.19 -50.72
N GLU A 580 -4.71 15.47 -52.03
CA GLU A 580 -3.99 14.66 -53.03
C GLU A 580 -2.47 14.86 -52.84
N ASP A 581 -1.90 14.38 -51.73
CA ASP A 581 -0.44 14.24 -51.60
C ASP A 581 -0.01 12.98 -52.40
N ASP A 582 0.39 13.25 -53.63
CA ASP A 582 0.45 12.39 -54.82
C ASP A 582 1.71 11.50 -54.91
N ASP A 583 2.01 10.70 -53.87
CA ASP A 583 3.19 9.80 -53.87
C ASP A 583 2.85 8.30 -53.93
N ASP A 584 1.57 7.92 -53.92
CA ASP A 584 1.18 6.57 -53.46
C ASP A 584 -0.01 6.02 -54.29
N ILE A 585 0.06 6.17 -55.63
CA ILE A 585 -0.89 5.60 -56.62
C ILE A 585 -0.26 4.38 -57.33
N GLY A 586 -0.73 3.18 -57.00
CA GLY A 586 -0.60 1.98 -57.84
C GLY A 586 -1.83 1.80 -58.76
N PRO A 587 -1.72 1.11 -59.92
CA PRO A 587 -2.79 1.07 -60.91
C PRO A 587 -3.85 0.02 -60.56
N GLY A 588 -5.07 0.43 -60.21
CA GLY A 588 -6.19 -0.49 -59.96
C GLY A 588 -7.54 0.23 -59.87
N PRO A 589 -8.67 -0.45 -60.17
CA PRO A 589 -9.95 0.23 -60.40
C PRO A 589 -10.68 0.60 -59.10
N ARG A 590 -11.15 1.87 -59.06
CA ARG A 590 -11.74 2.68 -57.97
C ARG A 590 -10.75 3.07 -56.86
N PRO A 591 -10.50 4.38 -56.63
CA PRO A 591 -9.47 4.80 -55.71
C PRO A 591 -9.89 4.45 -54.28
N ARG A 592 -9.13 3.56 -53.65
CA ARG A 592 -9.18 3.37 -52.21
C ARG A 592 -8.81 4.71 -51.58
N ARG A 593 -9.77 5.40 -50.95
CA ARG A 593 -9.49 6.69 -50.32
C ARG A 593 -8.71 6.44 -49.03
N LYS A 594 -7.51 7.00 -48.95
CA LYS A 594 -6.71 6.89 -47.73
C LYS A 594 -7.41 7.65 -46.61
N ARG A 595 -7.42 7.06 -45.42
CA ARG A 595 -7.93 7.68 -44.18
C ARG A 595 -6.89 7.63 -43.06
N PHE A 596 -5.71 7.15 -43.40
CA PHE A 596 -4.70 6.66 -42.49
C PHE A 596 -3.80 7.78 -41.98
N ALA A 597 -3.59 7.84 -40.65
CA ALA A 597 -2.91 8.96 -40.01
C ALA A 597 -1.41 9.06 -40.33
N TYR A 598 -0.78 7.94 -40.71
CA TYR A 598 0.66 7.88 -40.93
C TYR A 598 1.02 7.74 -42.42
N HIS A 599 2.26 8.07 -42.73
CA HIS A 599 2.88 7.65 -43.97
C HIS A 599 3.10 6.12 -43.93
N SER A 600 2.77 5.45 -45.02
CA SER A 600 2.76 3.99 -45.15
C SER A 600 4.08 3.42 -45.68
N HIS A 601 4.73 4.15 -46.58
CA HIS A 601 5.91 3.71 -47.32
C HIS A 601 7.02 4.76 -47.30
N GLY A 602 8.20 4.36 -47.76
CA GLY A 602 9.36 5.23 -47.92
C GLY A 602 10.02 5.65 -46.60
N VAL A 603 10.87 6.67 -46.67
CA VAL A 603 11.68 7.14 -45.52
C VAL A 603 10.86 7.76 -44.39
N LYS A 604 9.60 8.10 -44.66
CA LYS A 604 8.66 8.67 -43.69
C LYS A 604 7.71 7.63 -43.08
N ALA A 605 7.83 6.35 -43.43
CA ALA A 605 6.92 5.31 -42.94
C ALA A 605 6.78 5.34 -41.41
N GLY A 606 5.54 5.34 -40.91
CA GLY A 606 5.21 5.47 -39.49
C GLY A 606 5.24 6.89 -38.93
N MET A 607 5.63 7.91 -39.72
CA MET A 607 5.52 9.31 -39.32
C MET A 607 4.10 9.83 -39.57
N LEU A 608 3.60 10.65 -38.65
CA LEU A 608 2.31 11.32 -38.72
C LEU A 608 2.27 12.30 -39.91
N ARG A 609 1.19 12.24 -40.69
CA ARG A 609 0.99 13.11 -41.85
C ARG A 609 0.82 14.57 -41.42
N SER A 610 1.25 15.49 -42.27
CA SER A 610 1.15 16.94 -42.03
C SER A 610 -0.28 17.38 -41.68
N ARG A 611 -1.31 16.86 -42.35
CA ARG A 611 -2.70 17.19 -42.06
C ARG A 611 -3.06 16.91 -40.59
N ILE A 612 -2.69 15.73 -40.09
CA ILE A 612 -2.97 15.34 -38.71
C ILE A 612 -2.13 16.16 -37.73
N LEU A 613 -0.84 16.37 -38.02
CA LEU A 613 0.08 17.15 -37.17
C LEU A 613 -0.43 18.58 -36.86
N HIS A 614 -1.10 19.22 -37.82
CA HIS A 614 -1.66 20.57 -37.65
C HIS A 614 -3.14 20.57 -37.23
N SER A 615 -3.75 19.39 -37.05
CA SER A 615 -5.14 19.23 -36.61
C SER A 615 -5.22 18.92 -35.10
N ARG A 616 -6.43 18.99 -34.55
CA ARG A 616 -6.80 18.42 -33.25
C ARG A 616 -7.61 17.13 -33.40
N GLU A 617 -7.60 16.50 -34.57
CA GLU A 617 -8.30 15.23 -34.78
C GLU A 617 -7.62 14.11 -33.98
N PRO A 618 -8.40 13.21 -33.36
CA PRO A 618 -7.83 12.02 -32.72
C PRO A 618 -7.28 11.04 -33.76
N ILE A 619 -6.32 10.24 -33.35
CA ILE A 619 -5.71 9.19 -34.17
C ILE A 619 -6.42 7.88 -33.84
N TYR A 620 -6.97 7.20 -34.85
CA TYR A 620 -7.57 5.87 -34.67
C TYR A 620 -6.64 4.81 -35.23
N GLU A 621 -6.27 3.84 -34.40
CA GLU A 621 -5.38 2.75 -34.78
C GLU A 621 -6.05 1.39 -34.65
N CYS A 622 -5.48 0.40 -35.33
CA CYS A 622 -5.82 -0.99 -35.08
C CYS A 622 -5.33 -1.44 -33.70
N HIS A 623 -6.01 -2.42 -33.13
CA HIS A 623 -5.76 -2.96 -31.79
C HIS A 623 -5.69 -4.50 -31.79
N HIS A 624 -5.41 -5.13 -30.66
CA HIS A 624 -5.17 -6.58 -30.56
C HIS A 624 -6.38 -7.45 -30.95
N GLY A 625 -7.59 -6.90 -30.96
CA GLY A 625 -8.79 -7.58 -31.47
C GLY A 625 -8.99 -7.49 -32.99
N CYS A 626 -8.10 -6.80 -33.71
CA CYS A 626 -8.15 -6.70 -35.17
C CYS A 626 -7.50 -7.90 -35.86
N SER A 627 -8.00 -8.27 -37.04
CA SER A 627 -7.48 -9.39 -37.84
C SER A 627 -6.12 -9.09 -38.51
N CYS A 628 -5.79 -7.81 -38.69
CA CYS A 628 -4.52 -7.36 -39.27
C CYS A 628 -3.31 -7.64 -38.36
N SER A 629 -2.13 -7.75 -38.96
CA SER A 629 -0.92 -8.15 -38.26
C SER A 629 -0.37 -7.05 -37.35
N LEU A 630 0.65 -7.37 -36.53
CA LEU A 630 1.40 -6.37 -35.76
C LEU A 630 2.24 -5.45 -36.66
N GLN A 631 2.50 -5.85 -37.91
CA GLN A 631 3.16 -5.06 -38.95
C GLN A 631 2.18 -4.14 -39.69
N CYS A 632 0.88 -4.18 -39.34
CA CYS A 632 -0.13 -3.26 -39.87
C CYS A 632 0.35 -1.80 -39.78
N PRO A 633 0.40 -1.06 -40.90
CA PRO A 633 0.83 0.33 -40.89
C PRO A 633 0.01 1.16 -39.90
N ASN A 634 -1.27 0.82 -39.68
CA ASN A 634 -2.15 1.42 -38.69
C ASN A 634 -1.93 1.00 -37.22
N ARG A 635 -0.69 0.68 -36.86
CA ARG A 635 -0.24 0.38 -35.50
C ARG A 635 1.12 1.05 -35.24
N VAL A 636 1.16 2.35 -35.01
CA VAL A 636 2.40 3.06 -34.67
C VAL A 636 2.54 3.23 -33.16
N VAL A 637 1.50 3.78 -32.52
CA VAL A 637 1.48 4.03 -31.07
C VAL A 637 1.37 2.72 -30.30
N GLU A 638 0.54 1.79 -30.77
CA GLU A 638 0.36 0.46 -30.16
C GLU A 638 1.67 -0.32 -30.00
N ARG A 639 2.60 -0.19 -30.96
CA ARG A 639 3.90 -0.89 -30.93
C ARG A 639 4.82 -0.41 -29.82
N GLY A 640 4.51 0.72 -29.20
CA GLY A 640 5.29 1.35 -28.14
C GLY A 640 6.40 2.25 -28.65
N ARG A 641 7.20 2.76 -27.71
CA ARG A 641 8.29 3.74 -27.93
C ARG A 641 9.13 3.45 -29.16
N THR A 642 9.43 4.47 -29.97
CA THR A 642 10.25 4.33 -31.20
C THR A 642 11.65 4.93 -31.11
N VAL A 643 11.96 5.65 -30.02
CA VAL A 643 13.25 6.33 -29.83
C VAL A 643 13.89 5.97 -28.48
N PRO A 644 15.23 5.97 -28.36
CA PRO A 644 15.87 5.94 -27.05
C PRO A 644 15.60 7.26 -26.30
N LEU A 645 15.56 7.21 -24.97
CA LEU A 645 15.31 8.38 -24.14
C LEU A 645 16.37 8.52 -23.04
N GLN A 646 16.60 9.75 -22.61
CA GLN A 646 17.49 10.05 -21.50
C GLN A 646 16.81 11.05 -20.57
N ILE A 647 16.50 10.61 -19.36
CA ILE A 647 16.08 11.46 -18.25
C ILE A 647 17.33 12.15 -17.72
N PHE A 648 17.34 13.47 -17.67
CA PHE A 648 18.49 14.25 -17.25
C PHE A 648 18.11 15.37 -16.29
N ARG A 649 19.03 15.74 -15.39
CA ARG A 649 18.82 16.89 -14.50
C ARG A 649 19.02 18.20 -15.28
N THR A 650 17.98 19.03 -15.35
CA THR A 650 18.04 20.40 -15.89
C THR A 650 18.58 21.36 -14.83
N GLU A 651 19.02 22.55 -15.24
CA GLU A 651 19.56 23.56 -14.32
C GLU A 651 18.46 24.22 -13.47
N ASP A 652 17.26 24.40 -14.01
CA ASP A 652 16.22 25.27 -13.44
C ASP A 652 14.81 24.65 -13.33
N ARG A 653 14.54 23.54 -14.03
CA ARG A 653 13.20 22.94 -14.19
C ARG A 653 13.08 21.51 -13.67
N GLY A 654 13.98 21.08 -12.79
CA GLY A 654 13.93 19.72 -12.24
C GLY A 654 14.55 18.69 -13.19
N TRP A 655 13.89 17.55 -13.31
CA TRP A 655 14.24 16.49 -14.26
C TRP A 655 13.58 16.76 -15.61
N GLY A 656 14.34 16.58 -16.70
CA GLY A 656 13.91 16.73 -18.09
C GLY A 656 14.12 15.44 -18.88
N VAL A 657 13.63 15.39 -20.11
CA VAL A 657 13.89 14.29 -21.04
C VAL A 657 14.55 14.82 -22.31
N ARG A 658 15.52 14.09 -22.84
CA ARG A 658 16.11 14.33 -24.16
C ARG A 658 16.28 13.02 -24.92
N CYS A 659 16.48 13.11 -26.23
CA CYS A 659 16.75 11.95 -27.07
C CYS A 659 18.23 11.94 -27.51
N PRO A 660 18.99 10.83 -27.32
CA PRO A 660 20.39 10.75 -27.75
C PRO A 660 20.57 10.55 -29.26
N VAL A 661 19.48 10.55 -30.04
CA VAL A 661 19.45 10.53 -31.50
C VAL A 661 18.55 11.65 -32.02
N GLU A 662 18.67 11.96 -33.30
CA GLU A 662 17.75 12.92 -33.94
C GLU A 662 16.34 12.32 -34.05
N ILE A 663 15.32 13.16 -33.87
CA ILE A 663 13.91 12.81 -34.09
C ILE A 663 13.42 13.63 -35.28
N LYS A 664 12.72 12.99 -36.22
CA LYS A 664 12.15 13.69 -37.39
C LYS A 664 10.73 14.18 -37.10
N LYS A 665 10.33 15.28 -37.76
CA LYS A 665 8.95 15.78 -37.71
C LYS A 665 7.97 14.67 -38.06
N GLY A 666 6.93 14.52 -37.23
CA GLY A 666 5.91 13.49 -37.36
C GLY A 666 6.29 12.14 -36.73
N GLN A 667 7.50 11.96 -36.21
CA GLN A 667 7.88 10.70 -35.56
C GLN A 667 7.21 10.56 -34.19
N PHE A 668 6.64 9.37 -33.94
CA PHE A 668 6.11 8.99 -32.63
C PHE A 668 7.24 8.80 -31.62
N VAL A 669 7.15 9.43 -30.45
CA VAL A 669 8.19 9.32 -29.41
C VAL A 669 7.83 8.20 -28.44
N ASP A 670 6.82 8.42 -27.61
CA ASP A 670 6.31 7.48 -26.61
C ASP A 670 4.92 7.97 -26.11
N ARG A 671 4.26 7.21 -25.25
CA ARG A 671 3.00 7.61 -24.59
C ARG A 671 3.25 8.30 -23.26
N TYR A 672 2.35 9.19 -22.87
CA TYR A 672 2.22 9.60 -21.47
C TYR A 672 1.44 8.52 -20.71
N LEU A 673 2.04 7.98 -19.65
CA LEU A 673 1.51 6.84 -18.89
C LEU A 673 1.22 7.27 -17.45
N GLY A 674 0.35 6.52 -16.77
CA GLY A 674 0.05 6.77 -15.37
C GLY A 674 -1.01 5.80 -14.83
N GLU A 675 -1.46 6.10 -13.62
CA GLU A 675 -2.69 5.51 -13.10
C GLU A 675 -3.89 6.26 -13.69
N ILE A 676 -4.84 5.55 -14.31
CA ILE A 676 -6.08 6.13 -14.81
C ILE A 676 -7.09 6.09 -13.67
N ILE A 677 -7.54 7.27 -13.25
CA ILE A 677 -8.39 7.51 -12.07
C ILE A 677 -9.65 8.30 -12.44
N THR A 678 -10.67 8.24 -11.58
CA THR A 678 -11.90 9.00 -11.78
C THR A 678 -11.67 10.50 -11.54
N ALA A 679 -12.53 11.36 -12.11
CA ALA A 679 -12.49 12.81 -11.88
C ALA A 679 -12.57 13.17 -10.37
N ASP A 680 -13.34 12.42 -9.59
CA ASP A 680 -13.49 12.64 -8.14
C ASP A 680 -12.20 12.34 -7.37
N GLU A 681 -11.51 11.25 -7.73
CA GLU A 681 -10.21 10.90 -7.17
C GLU A 681 -9.14 11.92 -7.58
N ALA A 682 -9.13 12.33 -8.84
CA ALA A 682 -8.24 13.37 -9.32
C ALA A 682 -8.45 14.72 -8.60
N ASN A 683 -9.69 15.12 -8.36
CA ASN A 683 -10.04 16.29 -7.56
C ASN A 683 -9.56 16.17 -6.10
N THR A 684 -9.63 14.98 -5.52
CA THR A 684 -9.11 14.69 -4.18
C THR A 684 -7.59 14.88 -4.16
N ARG A 685 -6.85 14.29 -5.11
CA ARG A 685 -5.39 14.45 -5.25
C ARG A 685 -4.97 15.90 -5.50
N ARG A 686 -5.71 16.67 -6.31
CA ARG A 686 -5.47 18.12 -6.54
C ARG A 686 -5.60 18.91 -5.24
N LYS A 687 -6.62 18.64 -4.44
CA LYS A 687 -6.83 19.30 -3.13
C LYS A 687 -5.69 18.96 -2.17
N GLU A 688 -5.31 17.69 -2.07
CA GLU A 688 -4.16 17.25 -1.25
C GLU A 688 -2.84 17.92 -1.67
N SER A 689 -2.56 18.00 -2.98
CA SER A 689 -1.35 18.65 -3.50
C SER A 689 -1.32 20.17 -3.20
N THR A 690 -2.47 20.83 -3.32
CA THR A 690 -2.63 22.26 -3.01
C THR A 690 -2.41 22.54 -1.52
N VAL A 691 -2.94 21.67 -0.65
CA VAL A 691 -2.75 21.73 0.81
C VAL A 691 -1.28 21.48 1.18
N ALA A 692 -0.60 20.57 0.49
CA ALA A 692 0.82 20.26 0.69
C ALA A 692 1.79 21.28 0.08
N ARG A 693 1.30 22.35 -0.58
CA ARG A 693 2.09 23.32 -1.38
C ARG A 693 3.00 22.65 -2.42
N ARG A 694 2.63 21.45 -2.89
CA ARG A 694 3.34 20.76 -3.98
C ARG A 694 2.93 21.44 -5.28
N LYS A 695 3.92 21.99 -6.00
CA LYS A 695 3.69 22.85 -7.18
C LYS A 695 3.30 22.09 -8.43
N ASP A 696 3.53 20.78 -8.47
CA ASP A 696 3.43 19.98 -9.69
C ASP A 696 2.37 18.88 -9.51
N VAL A 697 1.27 18.99 -10.24
CA VAL A 697 0.25 17.95 -10.32
C VAL A 697 0.36 17.32 -11.71
N TYR A 698 0.74 16.04 -11.77
CA TYR A 698 1.02 15.32 -13.03
C TYR A 698 -0.25 14.66 -13.60
N LEU A 699 -1.37 15.38 -13.54
CA LEU A 699 -2.68 14.92 -13.99
C LEU A 699 -2.98 15.41 -15.40
N PHE A 700 -3.41 14.50 -16.27
CA PHE A 700 -3.94 14.81 -17.60
C PHE A 700 -5.36 14.30 -17.74
N ALA A 701 -6.32 15.19 -17.97
CA ALA A 701 -7.69 14.81 -18.25
C ALA A 701 -7.81 14.15 -19.63
N LEU A 702 -8.56 13.04 -19.71
CA LEU A 702 -8.92 12.36 -20.94
C LEU A 702 -10.27 12.90 -21.46
N ASP A 703 -10.33 14.20 -21.73
CA ASP A 703 -11.56 14.93 -22.07
C ASP A 703 -11.88 14.96 -23.56
N LYS A 704 -11.02 14.40 -24.42
CA LYS A 704 -11.13 14.51 -25.89
C LYS A 704 -12.50 14.09 -26.46
N PHE A 705 -13.12 13.09 -25.84
CA PHE A 705 -14.39 12.51 -26.25
C PHE A 705 -15.51 12.75 -25.24
N TYR A 706 -15.26 13.59 -24.23
CA TYR A 706 -16.29 13.96 -23.26
C TYR A 706 -17.36 14.79 -23.96
N ASP A 707 -18.59 14.31 -23.89
CA ASP A 707 -19.77 14.99 -24.41
C ASP A 707 -20.94 14.67 -23.47
N PRO A 708 -21.39 15.64 -22.65
CA PRO A 708 -22.47 15.43 -21.68
C PRO A 708 -23.82 15.11 -22.35
N GLU A 709 -23.98 15.36 -23.66
CA GLU A 709 -25.17 14.99 -24.43
C GLU A 709 -25.03 13.65 -25.15
N SER A 710 -23.89 12.96 -24.98
CA SER A 710 -23.64 11.67 -25.63
C SER A 710 -24.64 10.60 -25.16
N PRO A 711 -25.17 9.77 -26.08
CA PRO A 711 -25.95 8.60 -25.70
C PRO A 711 -25.12 7.49 -25.03
N ASP A 712 -23.79 7.55 -25.16
CA ASP A 712 -22.86 6.65 -24.48
C ASP A 712 -22.61 7.17 -23.04
N PRO A 713 -23.02 6.42 -22.00
CA PRO A 713 -22.86 6.85 -20.61
C PRO A 713 -21.39 7.05 -20.21
N LEU A 714 -20.43 6.38 -20.85
CA LEU A 714 -19.01 6.53 -20.56
C LEU A 714 -18.46 7.86 -21.10
N LEU A 715 -19.01 8.36 -22.20
CA LEU A 715 -18.64 9.66 -22.79
C LEU A 715 -19.41 10.84 -22.17
N ALA A 716 -20.59 10.58 -21.61
CA ALA A 716 -21.38 11.57 -20.88
C ALA A 716 -20.93 11.75 -19.42
N ALA A 717 -20.22 10.76 -18.85
CA ALA A 717 -19.65 10.85 -17.51
C ALA A 717 -18.45 11.81 -17.47
N PRO A 718 -18.14 12.43 -16.30
CA PRO A 718 -16.94 13.25 -16.15
C PRO A 718 -15.68 12.50 -16.62
N PRO A 719 -14.77 13.17 -17.36
CA PRO A 719 -13.62 12.52 -17.94
C PRO A 719 -12.68 11.97 -16.87
N VAL A 720 -12.14 10.78 -17.10
CA VAL A 720 -11.09 10.20 -16.26
C VAL A 720 -9.77 10.94 -16.46
N GLU A 721 -8.85 10.81 -15.52
CA GLU A 721 -7.54 11.46 -15.56
C GLU A 721 -6.39 10.46 -15.47
N VAL A 722 -5.28 10.74 -16.15
CA VAL A 722 -4.02 9.98 -16.04
C VAL A 722 -3.11 10.67 -15.03
N ASP A 723 -2.82 10.01 -13.92
CA ASP A 723 -1.89 10.45 -12.89
C ASP A 723 -0.51 9.83 -13.06
N GLY A 724 0.48 10.67 -13.39
CA GLY A 724 1.87 10.26 -13.52
C GLY A 724 2.71 10.43 -12.25
N GLU A 725 2.18 10.91 -11.12
CA GLU A 725 3.00 11.36 -9.98
C GLU A 725 3.82 10.23 -9.35
N PHE A 726 3.17 9.10 -9.04
CA PHE A 726 3.80 7.98 -8.34
C PHE A 726 4.30 6.88 -9.29
N MET A 727 3.69 6.76 -10.46
CA MET A 727 4.09 5.77 -11.45
C MET A 727 3.83 6.24 -12.87
N SER A 728 4.83 6.18 -13.74
CA SER A 728 4.72 6.59 -15.14
C SER A 728 5.85 6.02 -16.00
N GLY A 729 5.81 6.29 -17.30
CA GLY A 729 6.94 6.13 -18.20
C GLY A 729 7.96 7.28 -18.08
N PRO A 730 8.99 7.30 -18.93
CA PRO A 730 9.98 8.39 -18.94
C PRO A 730 9.36 9.74 -19.36
N THR A 731 8.23 9.73 -20.06
CA THR A 731 7.55 10.90 -20.62
C THR A 731 6.96 11.86 -19.58
N ARG A 732 6.70 11.37 -18.36
CA ARG A 732 6.35 12.21 -17.20
C ARG A 732 7.29 13.40 -17.00
N PHE A 733 8.58 13.17 -17.24
CA PHE A 733 9.63 14.16 -16.98
C PHE A 733 9.83 15.13 -18.15
N ILE A 734 8.98 15.12 -19.17
CA ILE A 734 9.06 16.05 -20.29
C ILE A 734 8.54 17.41 -19.81
N ASN A 735 9.39 18.42 -19.87
CA ASN A 735 9.07 19.75 -19.35
C ASN A 735 8.18 20.57 -20.29
N HIS A 736 7.55 21.58 -19.70
CA HIS A 736 6.81 22.60 -20.44
C HIS A 736 7.72 23.48 -21.31
N SER A 737 7.25 23.81 -22.52
CA SER A 737 7.74 24.95 -23.31
C SER A 737 6.61 25.68 -24.01
N CYS A 738 6.67 27.01 -24.04
CA CYS A 738 5.77 27.85 -24.86
C CYS A 738 6.12 27.81 -26.37
N ASP A 739 7.30 27.30 -26.72
CA ASP A 739 7.71 26.97 -28.10
C ASP A 739 8.13 25.50 -28.14
N PRO A 740 7.17 24.56 -28.04
CA PRO A 740 7.47 23.15 -27.86
C PRO A 740 8.01 22.50 -29.13
N ASN A 741 8.69 21.37 -28.96
CA ASN A 741 9.14 20.52 -30.09
C ASN A 741 8.30 19.24 -30.25
N MET A 742 7.41 18.96 -29.30
CA MET A 742 6.43 17.88 -29.35
C MET A 742 5.02 18.34 -29.02
N ARG A 743 4.05 17.49 -29.34
CA ARG A 743 2.63 17.69 -29.00
C ARG A 743 1.97 16.35 -28.68
N ILE A 744 0.95 16.40 -27.82
CA ILE A 744 0.14 15.25 -27.45
C ILE A 744 -1.03 15.10 -28.44
N PHE A 745 -1.28 13.86 -28.86
CA PHE A 745 -2.41 13.46 -29.68
C PHE A 745 -3.19 12.36 -28.96
N ALA A 746 -4.51 12.53 -28.87
CA ALA A 746 -5.39 11.47 -28.40
C ALA A 746 -5.39 10.33 -29.42
N ARG A 747 -4.98 9.13 -28.99
CA ARG A 747 -5.01 7.93 -29.81
C ARG A 747 -6.04 6.94 -29.27
N VAL A 748 -7.00 6.59 -30.11
CA VAL A 748 -8.03 5.58 -29.83
C VAL A 748 -7.57 4.24 -30.39
N GLY A 749 -7.43 3.28 -29.50
CA GLY A 749 -7.18 1.89 -29.87
C GLY A 749 -8.46 1.09 -30.03
N ASP A 750 -9.37 1.22 -29.07
CA ASP A 750 -10.64 0.48 -29.05
C ASP A 750 -11.79 1.47 -29.19
N HIS A 751 -12.63 1.28 -30.20
CA HIS A 751 -13.79 2.15 -30.42
C HIS A 751 -14.85 1.98 -29.32
N ALA A 752 -14.83 0.86 -28.60
CA ALA A 752 -15.73 0.62 -27.48
C ALA A 752 -15.36 1.45 -26.24
N ASP A 753 -14.12 1.95 -26.14
CA ASP A 753 -13.59 2.57 -24.92
C ASP A 753 -12.85 3.88 -25.25
N LYS A 754 -13.58 4.85 -25.79
CA LYS A 754 -12.98 6.14 -26.19
C LYS A 754 -12.72 7.08 -25.01
N HIS A 755 -13.42 6.90 -23.88
CA HIS A 755 -13.13 7.67 -22.67
C HIS A 755 -11.77 7.28 -22.08
N ILE A 756 -11.24 6.08 -22.38
CA ILE A 756 -9.86 5.67 -22.06
C ILE A 756 -9.00 5.60 -23.34
N HIS A 757 -8.57 6.78 -23.81
CA HIS A 757 -7.64 6.89 -24.94
C HIS A 757 -6.18 7.14 -24.50
N ASP A 758 -5.24 6.79 -25.37
CA ASP A 758 -3.81 7.03 -25.14
C ASP A 758 -3.44 8.50 -25.39
N LEU A 759 -2.51 9.04 -24.59
CA LEU A 759 -1.87 10.34 -24.83
C LEU A 759 -0.53 10.10 -25.55
N ALA A 760 -0.54 10.20 -26.88
CA ALA A 760 0.62 9.90 -27.72
C ALA A 760 1.44 11.15 -28.05
N LEU A 761 2.75 11.14 -27.76
CA LEU A 761 3.65 12.26 -28.04
C LEU A 761 4.31 12.12 -29.41
N PHE A 762 4.11 13.12 -30.27
CA PHE A 762 4.73 13.19 -31.60
C PHE A 762 5.58 14.46 -31.73
N ALA A 763 6.69 14.37 -32.46
CA ALA A 763 7.52 15.52 -32.80
C ALA A 763 6.81 16.41 -33.83
N ILE A 764 6.70 17.71 -33.57
CA ILE A 764 6.06 18.68 -34.48
C ILE A 764 7.06 19.40 -35.40
N ARG A 765 8.35 19.22 -35.13
CA ARG A 765 9.48 19.63 -35.97
C ARG A 765 10.62 18.62 -35.84
N ASP A 766 11.65 18.75 -36.68
CA ASP A 766 12.88 18.00 -36.47
C ASP A 766 13.53 18.43 -35.14
N ILE A 767 13.96 17.45 -34.36
CA ILE A 767 14.58 17.62 -33.05
C ILE A 767 16.02 17.10 -33.14
N PRO A 768 17.02 17.99 -33.08
CA PRO A 768 18.42 17.63 -32.94
C PRO A 768 18.68 16.68 -31.78
N LYS A 769 19.71 15.86 -31.95
CA LYS A 769 20.22 15.00 -30.88
C LYS A 769 20.52 15.82 -29.61
N ASN A 770 20.10 15.27 -28.47
CA ASN A 770 20.26 15.81 -27.11
C ASN A 770 19.53 17.13 -26.83
N GLU A 771 18.71 17.64 -27.75
CA GLU A 771 17.78 18.72 -27.44
C GLU A 771 16.75 18.23 -26.40
N GLU A 772 16.41 19.09 -25.43
CA GLU A 772 15.38 18.80 -24.45
C GLU A 772 14.03 18.64 -25.16
N LEU A 773 13.37 17.52 -24.91
CA LEU A 773 12.02 17.27 -25.37
C LEU A 773 11.07 18.10 -24.51
N THR A 774 10.16 18.83 -25.14
CA THR A 774 9.19 19.70 -24.47
C THR A 774 7.84 19.71 -25.19
N PHE A 775 6.75 19.87 -24.43
CA PHE A 775 5.42 20.12 -24.97
C PHE A 775 4.72 21.26 -24.21
N ASP A 776 3.64 21.78 -24.77
CA ASP A 776 2.84 22.80 -24.10
C ASP A 776 1.79 22.14 -23.19
N TYR A 777 1.96 22.25 -21.87
CA TYR A 777 1.06 21.67 -20.87
C TYR A 777 -0.40 22.11 -20.99
N VAL A 778 -0.66 23.28 -21.59
CA VAL A 778 -2.03 23.81 -21.74
C VAL A 778 -2.47 23.88 -23.20
N ASP A 779 -1.67 23.33 -24.14
CA ASP A 779 -1.93 23.33 -25.59
C ASP A 779 -2.42 24.70 -26.13
N GLY A 780 -1.85 25.79 -25.63
CA GLY A 780 -2.22 27.16 -26.00
C GLY A 780 -3.58 27.67 -25.50
N GLN A 781 -4.33 26.90 -24.70
CA GLN A 781 -5.56 27.35 -24.05
C GLN A 781 -5.22 28.04 -22.73
N VAL A 782 -5.41 29.36 -22.68
CA VAL A 782 -5.41 30.10 -21.42
C VAL A 782 -6.86 30.35 -21.08
N GLU A 783 -7.54 29.41 -20.43
CA GLU A 783 -8.78 29.75 -19.75
C GLU A 783 -8.41 30.62 -18.54
N LEU A 784 -8.53 31.94 -18.72
CA LEU A 784 -8.50 32.88 -17.62
C LEU A 784 -9.76 32.64 -16.79
N ASP A 785 -9.62 31.79 -15.78
CA ASP A 785 -10.62 31.63 -14.75
C ASP A 785 -10.97 33.04 -14.20
N GLN A 786 -12.24 33.38 -14.07
CA GLN A 786 -12.69 34.77 -13.81
C GLN A 786 -12.22 35.33 -12.44
N GLY A 787 -11.48 34.55 -11.65
CA GLY A 787 -10.75 34.96 -10.44
C GLY A 787 -9.26 35.31 -10.64
N ALA A 788 -8.72 35.22 -11.86
CA ALA A 788 -7.29 35.34 -12.19
C ALA A 788 -6.71 36.77 -12.22
N ASN A 789 -7.20 37.67 -11.35
CA ASN A 789 -6.62 39.01 -11.16
C ASN A 789 -5.61 39.08 -10.00
N ASN A 790 -5.15 37.93 -9.47
CA ASN A 790 -4.17 37.91 -8.38
C ASN A 790 -2.86 37.23 -8.80
N PRO A 791 -1.79 38.01 -9.11
CA PRO A 791 -0.49 37.51 -9.55
C PRO A 791 0.20 36.55 -8.57
N SER A 792 -0.25 36.50 -7.31
CA SER A 792 0.33 35.63 -6.27
C SER A 792 -0.05 34.14 -6.38
N LYS A 793 -0.99 33.78 -7.27
CA LYS A 793 -1.45 32.39 -7.46
C LYS A 793 -0.98 31.73 -8.77
N MET A 794 -0.28 32.45 -9.64
CA MET A 794 0.15 31.93 -10.95
C MET A 794 1.53 31.28 -10.89
N THR A 795 1.72 30.17 -11.60
CA THR A 795 3.02 29.48 -11.68
C THR A 795 3.87 30.11 -12.77
N LYS A 796 5.03 30.67 -12.41
CA LYS A 796 5.95 31.31 -13.37
C LYS A 796 6.51 30.28 -14.36
N CYS A 797 6.45 30.59 -15.65
CA CYS A 797 7.05 29.77 -16.70
C CYS A 797 8.57 29.99 -16.75
N LEU A 798 9.32 28.89 -16.76
CA LEU A 798 10.79 28.87 -16.81
C LEU A 798 11.32 28.32 -18.15
N CYS A 799 10.50 28.31 -19.22
CA CYS A 799 10.93 27.70 -20.49
C CYS A 799 12.05 28.45 -21.22
N GLY A 800 12.28 29.73 -20.89
CA GLY A 800 13.37 30.54 -21.45
C GLY A 800 13.26 30.89 -22.93
N THR A 801 12.15 30.55 -23.61
CA THR A 801 11.94 30.82 -25.04
C THR A 801 11.52 32.27 -25.30
N ASP A 802 11.84 32.81 -26.48
CA ASP A 802 11.42 34.16 -26.89
C ASP A 802 9.89 34.30 -27.01
N LYS A 803 9.18 33.18 -27.15
CA LYS A 803 7.71 33.12 -27.21
C LYS A 803 7.07 32.78 -25.85
N CYS A 804 7.83 32.90 -24.76
CA CYS A 804 7.35 32.57 -23.42
C CYS A 804 6.14 33.44 -23.02
N ARG A 805 5.07 32.78 -22.56
CA ARG A 805 3.85 33.45 -22.05
C ARG A 805 4.00 34.02 -20.64
N GLY A 806 5.14 33.78 -19.99
CA GLY A 806 5.46 34.26 -18.63
C GLY A 806 4.93 33.38 -17.49
N PHE A 807 3.76 32.77 -17.66
CA PHE A 807 3.12 31.90 -16.65
C PHE A 807 2.55 30.62 -17.29
N LEU A 808 2.42 29.56 -16.49
CA LEU A 808 1.87 28.27 -16.91
C LEU A 808 0.35 28.20 -16.73
N TRP A 809 -0.15 28.59 -15.55
CA TRP A 809 -1.56 28.74 -15.16
C TRP A 809 -1.67 29.64 -13.92
#